data_AF-A0A673ZHP2-F1
#
_entry.id   AF-A0A673ZHP2-F1
#
_cell.length_a   1.000
_cell.length_b   1.000
_cell.length_c   1.000
_cell.angle_alpha   90.00
_cell.angle_beta   90.00
_cell.angle_gamma   90.00
#
_symmetry.space_group_name_H-M   'P 1'
#
loop_
_entity.id
_entity.type
_entity.pdbx_description
1 polymer ?
#
loop_
_entity_poly.entity_id
_entity_poly.type
_entity_poly.pdbx_seq_one_letter_code
_entity_poly.pdbx_strand_id
1 'polypeptide(L)'
;HKHFATLALTPANHVSVLQQRVAALEQERAEFVKRKQQLESEFNQKRAKFKELYLSKEEELKCQAASLEGAQSELSRVQAQLEQAQADMENIKAVATVSESTKQEAIDQVKGQWQEEVASLQAIMKDTVREYEVQFHQRLEQERAQWNQYREVVEREMGELRHRLSEGGQEEENLENDMKKAQEDAEKLRSVVMPMEQEIAALKVKLTVAEDRVKELEASKVKELNHVLEAEKSCRTDLEMYVAVLNTQKSVLQEDAEKLRKELHEVCHLLELERQQHNQLKHTWQRANDQFLESQRLLMRDMQRIENVLSSEQLRQVEEIKKRDQEEDEKERISQAKEQNEEDRTETEPLEDSFLGLSIEEPHSAHGSMHSLDSDLVAGGPMDIYKDGLRRVQSTDSLGSSPGLQGLGSYNHKAKSASHLDESDFGPLVGADCGLTAGPFLLTKDQEKAIKAMTPEQEETASLMSSISHAHDTTFLTPSGYRLVSDQEWNLLQQEVKNAGRKLGRRCDMCSNYEKQLQVIQGQEAETRDQVKKLQVMLRQANDQLERTMSEKQELEDSMKQGNEETTAKVAALMQRVQESESLLKTLQEAFSQAKRNTQEQMAVLMQSREQVAEELSRLQRDNDGLTGKHRLHLSLQQQEDFKLPTMVQELQALVLQLREDIVVVRTAADHLEEKLKAEILFLKEQLQAEQCLKENLEDTLQLEIDGCKEEIASLSSLKTELERVKAEKEQLESSLAEKRKTLASVQGLKSSLEEQLRELTTTKTALEAQVLDEKDKALRLQTELDVSEQVQRDFVKLSQTLQVQLERIRQADSLDRIRAILNDTNLTDISQLPET
;
A
#
# COMPACT_ATOMS: atom_id res chain seq x y z
N HIS A 1 100.43 91.14 -82.75
CA HIS A 1 101.88 91.11 -83.02
C HIS A 1 102.50 90.08 -82.09
N LYS A 2 103.22 89.08 -82.66
CA LYS A 2 104.03 88.03 -82.00
C LYS A 2 103.20 87.06 -81.12
N HIS A 3 103.22 85.73 -81.28
CA HIS A 3 104.18 84.81 -81.90
C HIS A 3 103.44 83.54 -82.37
N PHE A 4 103.85 83.03 -83.53
CA PHE A 4 104.16 81.61 -83.82
C PHE A 4 103.40 80.52 -83.06
N ALA A 5 102.62 79.72 -83.77
CA ALA A 5 103.09 78.40 -84.24
C ALA A 5 101.88 77.55 -84.63
N THR A 6 101.76 77.32 -85.93
CA THR A 6 100.97 76.25 -86.53
C THR A 6 101.33 74.91 -85.88
N LEU A 7 100.44 74.34 -85.07
CA LEU A 7 100.43 72.93 -84.78
C LEU A 7 99.13 72.37 -85.35
N ALA A 8 99.27 71.85 -86.57
CA ALA A 8 98.33 70.98 -87.22
C ALA A 8 98.03 69.79 -86.29
N LEU A 9 96.96 69.90 -85.51
CA LEU A 9 96.30 68.76 -84.91
C LEU A 9 95.51 68.09 -86.03
N THR A 10 96.00 66.92 -86.42
CA THR A 10 95.38 66.03 -87.39
C THR A 10 93.89 65.82 -87.06
N PRO A 11 92.99 65.67 -88.06
CA PRO A 11 91.58 65.38 -87.82
C PRO A 11 91.34 64.12 -86.97
N ALA A 12 92.35 63.24 -86.82
CA ALA A 12 92.35 62.10 -85.92
C ALA A 12 92.19 62.46 -84.43
N ASN A 13 92.76 63.57 -83.96
CA ASN A 13 92.67 63.97 -82.54
C ASN A 13 91.31 64.58 -82.19
N HIS A 14 90.65 65.26 -83.11
CA HIS A 14 89.28 65.74 -82.91
C HIS A 14 88.26 64.59 -82.92
N VAL A 15 88.48 63.59 -83.78
CA VAL A 15 87.64 62.39 -83.84
C VAL A 15 87.78 61.53 -82.59
N SER A 16 88.99 61.37 -82.02
CA SER A 16 89.16 60.58 -80.78
C SER A 16 88.55 61.26 -79.55
N VAL A 17 88.64 62.59 -79.44
CA VAL A 17 87.99 63.37 -78.36
C VAL A 17 86.47 63.32 -78.49
N LEU A 18 85.94 63.40 -79.72
CA LEU A 18 84.50 63.21 -79.97
C LEU A 18 84.05 61.78 -79.67
N GLN A 19 84.84 60.75 -80.02
CA GLN A 19 84.55 59.36 -79.67
C GLN A 19 84.56 59.12 -78.16
N GLN A 20 85.51 59.71 -77.42
CA GLN A 20 85.50 59.68 -75.95
C GLN A 20 84.29 60.39 -75.37
N ARG A 21 83.87 61.53 -75.93
CA ARG A 21 82.69 62.26 -75.47
C ARG A 21 81.39 61.50 -75.77
N VAL A 22 81.30 60.85 -76.94
CA VAL A 22 80.17 59.98 -77.29
C VAL A 22 80.12 58.76 -76.37
N ALA A 23 81.25 58.10 -76.11
CA ALA A 23 81.32 56.99 -75.18
C ALA A 23 80.93 57.40 -73.73
N ALA A 24 81.36 58.58 -73.28
CA ALA A 24 80.96 59.12 -71.98
C ALA A 24 79.46 59.43 -71.91
N LEU A 25 78.87 60.00 -72.97
CA LEU A 25 77.43 60.25 -73.06
C LEU A 25 76.61 58.95 -73.19
N GLU A 26 77.15 57.92 -73.86
CA GLU A 26 76.55 56.59 -73.93
C GLU A 26 76.58 55.89 -72.57
N GLN A 27 77.68 56.05 -71.82
CA GLN A 27 77.79 55.58 -70.45
C GLN A 27 76.79 56.30 -69.52
N GLU A 28 76.73 57.63 -69.57
CA GLU A 28 75.72 58.41 -68.82
C GLU A 28 74.30 58.00 -69.20
N ARG A 29 74.01 57.81 -70.50
CA ARG A 29 72.70 57.33 -70.97
C ARG A 29 72.39 55.93 -70.44
N ALA A 30 73.36 55.02 -70.41
CA ALA A 30 73.19 53.68 -69.86
C ALA A 30 72.95 53.72 -68.35
N GLU A 31 73.66 54.58 -67.63
CA GLU A 31 73.47 54.81 -66.20
C GLU A 31 72.09 55.43 -65.91
N PHE A 32 71.64 56.39 -66.71
CA PHE A 32 70.29 56.96 -66.63
C PHE A 32 69.20 55.92 -66.91
N VAL A 33 69.37 55.06 -67.91
CA VAL A 33 68.43 53.96 -68.20
C VAL A 33 68.38 52.98 -67.05
N LYS A 34 69.53 52.61 -66.48
CA LYS A 34 69.61 51.70 -65.32
C LYS A 34 68.92 52.32 -64.10
N ARG A 35 69.13 53.61 -63.85
CA ARG A 35 68.49 54.32 -62.73
C ARG A 35 66.98 54.49 -62.93
N LYS A 36 66.53 54.72 -64.17
CA LYS A 36 65.11 54.72 -64.53
C LYS A 36 64.47 53.35 -64.28
N GLN A 37 65.11 52.27 -64.72
CA GLN A 37 64.63 50.90 -64.48
C GLN A 37 64.57 50.55 -62.98
N GLN A 38 65.55 51.00 -62.18
CA GLN A 38 65.53 50.85 -60.73
C GLN A 38 64.35 51.61 -60.09
N LEU A 39 64.09 52.86 -60.50
CA LEU A 39 62.94 53.62 -59.98
C LEU A 39 61.60 53.01 -60.42
N GLU A 40 61.51 52.48 -61.64
CA GLU A 40 60.32 51.76 -62.13
C GLU A 40 60.08 50.46 -61.36
N SER A 41 61.13 49.69 -61.04
CA SER A 41 61.00 48.48 -60.23
C SER A 41 60.61 48.78 -58.79
N GLU A 42 61.21 49.81 -58.18
CA GLU A 42 60.83 50.30 -56.84
C GLU A 42 59.39 50.80 -56.79
N PHE A 43 58.95 51.55 -57.81
CA PHE A 43 57.57 52.01 -57.91
C PHE A 43 56.58 50.85 -58.05
N ASN A 44 56.88 49.87 -58.92
CA ASN A 44 56.06 48.68 -59.09
C ASN A 44 56.01 47.83 -57.81
N GLN A 45 57.12 47.71 -57.08
CA GLN A 45 57.17 47.02 -55.81
C GLN A 45 56.32 47.75 -54.74
N LYS A 46 56.42 49.09 -54.66
CA LYS A 46 55.57 49.90 -53.77
C LYS A 46 54.09 49.74 -54.13
N ARG A 47 53.74 49.78 -55.42
CA ARG A 47 52.37 49.59 -55.90
C ARG A 47 51.83 48.20 -55.53
N ALA A 48 52.63 47.15 -55.68
CA ALA A 48 52.26 45.79 -55.30
C ALA A 48 51.97 45.69 -53.80
N LYS A 49 52.85 46.25 -52.95
CA LYS A 49 52.66 46.30 -51.50
C LYS A 49 51.40 47.07 -51.08
N PHE A 50 51.12 48.20 -51.73
CA PHE A 50 49.89 48.96 -51.46
C PHE A 50 48.63 48.18 -51.88
N LYS A 51 48.67 47.48 -53.01
CA LYS A 51 47.56 46.63 -53.46
C LYS A 51 47.31 45.48 -52.48
N GLU A 52 48.36 44.84 -52.00
CA GLU A 52 48.29 43.77 -51.00
C GLU A 52 47.71 44.27 -49.68
N LEU A 53 48.17 45.42 -49.18
CA LEU A 53 47.63 46.04 -47.96
C LEU A 53 46.14 46.41 -48.10
N TYR A 54 45.74 46.91 -49.27
CA TYR A 54 44.34 47.28 -49.53
C TYR A 54 43.44 46.04 -49.56
N LEU A 55 43.86 44.97 -50.23
CA LEU A 55 43.13 43.71 -50.27
C LEU A 55 43.01 43.08 -48.88
N SER A 56 44.10 43.09 -48.10
CA SER A 56 44.08 42.64 -46.71
C SER A 56 43.11 43.46 -45.85
N LYS A 57 43.04 44.78 -46.02
CA LYS A 57 42.02 45.60 -45.32
C LYS A 57 40.61 45.40 -45.81
N GLU A 58 40.41 45.11 -47.10
CA GLU A 58 39.09 44.78 -47.62
C GLU A 58 38.60 43.43 -47.07
N GLU A 59 39.48 42.44 -46.94
CA GLU A 59 39.20 41.16 -46.30
C GLU A 59 38.91 41.32 -44.81
N GLU A 60 39.72 42.09 -44.08
CA GLU A 60 39.45 42.40 -42.67
C GLU A 60 38.08 43.09 -42.49
N LEU A 61 37.72 44.05 -43.34
CA LEU A 61 36.41 44.71 -43.30
C LEU A 61 35.27 43.73 -43.58
N LYS A 62 35.45 42.78 -44.51
CA LYS A 62 34.45 41.72 -44.76
C LYS A 62 34.30 40.80 -43.55
N CYS A 63 35.41 40.40 -42.91
CA CYS A 63 35.38 39.61 -41.69
C CYS A 63 34.69 40.35 -40.54
N GLN A 64 34.95 41.65 -40.38
CA GLN A 64 34.29 42.48 -39.38
C GLN A 64 32.79 42.63 -39.66
N ALA A 65 32.39 42.84 -40.91
CA ALA A 65 30.98 42.92 -41.31
C ALA A 65 30.24 41.61 -41.03
N ALA A 66 30.83 40.45 -41.36
CA ALA A 66 30.25 39.14 -41.07
C ALA A 66 30.13 38.87 -39.57
N SER A 67 31.14 39.29 -38.78
CA SER A 67 31.09 39.21 -37.32
C SER A 67 29.98 40.08 -36.74
N LEU A 68 29.79 41.30 -37.27
CA LEU A 68 28.73 42.21 -36.85
C LEU A 68 27.34 41.67 -37.19
N GLU A 69 27.16 41.09 -38.37
CA GLU A 69 25.91 40.43 -38.79
C GLU A 69 25.60 39.18 -37.93
N GLY A 70 26.64 38.41 -37.58
CA GLY A 70 26.54 37.31 -36.61
C GLY A 70 26.07 37.78 -35.24
N ALA A 71 26.73 38.80 -34.68
CA ALA A 71 26.36 39.39 -33.40
C ALA A 71 24.93 39.98 -33.41
N GLN A 72 24.50 40.57 -34.53
CA GLN A 72 23.17 41.15 -34.68
C GLN A 72 22.07 40.08 -34.78
N SER A 73 22.39 38.95 -35.41
CA SER A 73 21.53 37.76 -35.44
C SER A 73 21.41 37.13 -34.06
N GLU A 74 22.51 37.03 -33.31
CA GLU A 74 22.50 36.55 -31.93
C GLU A 74 21.70 37.47 -31.00
N LEU A 75 21.86 38.78 -31.14
CA LEU A 75 21.07 39.76 -30.38
C LEU A 75 19.58 39.59 -30.64
N SER A 76 19.19 39.41 -31.91
CA SER A 76 17.80 39.20 -32.31
C SER A 76 17.24 37.90 -31.72
N ARG A 77 18.05 36.83 -31.71
CA ARG A 77 17.68 35.55 -31.10
C ARG A 77 17.49 35.67 -29.59
N VAL A 78 18.40 36.37 -28.91
CA VAL A 78 18.31 36.59 -27.45
C VAL A 78 17.12 37.47 -27.11
N GLN A 79 16.81 38.50 -27.91
CA GLN A 79 15.60 39.31 -27.75
C GLN A 79 14.32 38.46 -27.89
N ALA A 80 14.23 37.60 -28.90
CA ALA A 80 13.08 36.70 -29.06
C ALA A 80 12.95 35.72 -27.88
N GLN A 81 14.07 35.20 -27.37
CA GLN A 81 14.07 34.33 -26.17
C GLN A 81 13.62 35.10 -24.92
N LEU A 82 13.99 36.37 -24.78
CA LEU A 82 13.56 37.21 -23.68
C LEU A 82 12.05 37.49 -23.75
N GLU A 83 11.52 37.81 -24.93
CA GLU A 83 10.08 38.01 -25.14
C GLU A 83 9.29 36.73 -24.82
N GLN A 84 9.79 35.57 -25.24
CA GLN A 84 9.17 34.28 -24.91
C GLN A 84 9.19 34.00 -23.41
N ALA A 85 10.34 34.21 -22.75
CA ALA A 85 10.45 34.02 -21.30
C ALA A 85 9.56 34.98 -20.51
N GLN A 86 9.36 36.20 -21.00
CA GLN A 86 8.41 37.15 -20.43
C GLN A 86 6.96 36.68 -20.57
N ALA A 87 6.57 36.17 -21.75
CA ALA A 87 5.24 35.59 -21.97
C ALA A 87 4.99 34.38 -21.06
N ASP A 88 5.99 33.50 -20.91
CA ASP A 88 5.90 32.32 -20.04
C ASP A 88 5.77 32.73 -18.57
N MET A 89 6.50 33.75 -18.13
CA MET A 89 6.37 34.31 -16.78
C MET A 89 4.97 34.87 -16.52
N GLU A 90 4.39 35.60 -17.46
CA GLU A 90 3.01 36.12 -17.33
C GLU A 90 1.98 34.99 -17.28
N ASN A 91 2.17 33.93 -18.08
CA ASN A 91 1.33 32.72 -18.01
C ASN A 91 1.43 32.03 -16.64
N ILE A 92 2.64 31.86 -16.10
CA ILE A 92 2.85 31.27 -14.78
C ILE A 92 2.19 32.12 -13.69
N LYS A 93 2.31 33.46 -13.76
CA LYS A 93 1.62 34.36 -12.82
C LYS A 93 0.10 34.21 -12.89
N ALA A 94 -0.48 34.11 -14.09
CA ALA A 94 -1.90 33.89 -14.27
C ALA A 94 -2.36 32.55 -13.64
N VAL A 95 -1.63 31.46 -13.93
CA VAL A 95 -1.92 30.13 -13.36
C VAL A 95 -1.78 30.12 -11.84
N ALA A 96 -0.73 30.74 -11.29
CA ALA A 96 -0.54 30.85 -9.85
C ALA A 96 -1.69 31.63 -9.19
N THR A 97 -2.14 32.72 -9.81
CA THR A 97 -3.27 33.52 -9.31
C THR A 97 -4.56 32.72 -9.28
N VAL A 98 -4.85 31.96 -10.35
CA VAL A 98 -6.03 31.08 -10.42
C VAL A 98 -5.92 29.91 -9.41
N SER A 99 -4.73 29.34 -9.23
CA SER A 99 -4.52 28.28 -8.23
C SER A 99 -4.76 28.79 -6.81
N GLU A 100 -4.28 29.99 -6.51
CA GLU A 100 -4.48 30.62 -5.21
C GLU A 100 -5.95 30.97 -4.97
N SER A 101 -6.65 31.53 -5.95
CA SER A 101 -8.08 31.82 -5.83
C SER A 101 -8.89 30.53 -5.64
N THR A 102 -8.57 29.45 -6.36
CA THR A 102 -9.24 28.15 -6.21
C THR A 102 -9.02 27.55 -4.83
N LYS A 103 -7.80 27.65 -4.28
CA LYS A 103 -7.52 27.20 -2.90
C LYS A 103 -8.30 28.03 -1.89
N GLN A 104 -8.34 29.36 -2.07
CA GLN A 104 -9.06 30.26 -1.20
C GLN A 104 -10.58 29.96 -1.22
N GLU A 105 -11.16 29.74 -2.40
CA GLU A 105 -12.55 29.32 -2.56
C GLU A 105 -12.84 27.98 -1.88
N ALA A 106 -11.95 26.99 -2.00
CA ALA A 106 -12.10 25.71 -1.32
C ALA A 106 -12.04 25.85 0.21
N ILE A 107 -11.13 26.68 0.72
CA ILE A 107 -11.03 27.00 2.15
C ILE A 107 -12.31 27.68 2.63
N ASP A 108 -12.83 28.65 1.86
CA ASP A 108 -14.03 29.39 2.24
C ASP A 108 -15.29 28.52 2.14
N GLN A 109 -15.33 27.56 1.21
CA GLN A 109 -16.38 26.53 1.15
C GLN A 109 -16.37 25.64 2.40
N VAL A 110 -15.20 25.14 2.83
CA VAL A 110 -15.08 24.32 4.05
C VAL A 110 -15.45 25.14 5.29
N LYS A 111 -15.02 26.41 5.37
CA LYS A 111 -15.43 27.31 6.45
C LYS A 111 -16.94 27.54 6.46
N GLY A 112 -17.56 27.72 5.29
CA GLY A 112 -19.00 27.86 5.13
C GLY A 112 -19.75 26.63 5.63
N GLN A 113 -19.34 25.44 5.19
CA GLN A 113 -19.91 24.17 5.66
C GLN A 113 -19.79 24.02 7.17
N TRP A 114 -18.61 24.32 7.75
CA TRP A 114 -18.43 24.25 9.20
C TRP A 114 -19.34 25.24 9.94
N GLN A 115 -19.52 26.46 9.43
CA GLN A 115 -20.45 27.43 10.01
C GLN A 115 -21.91 26.98 9.92
N GLU A 116 -22.30 26.38 8.80
CA GLU A 116 -23.65 25.82 8.60
C GLU A 116 -23.91 24.65 9.54
N GLU A 117 -22.96 23.72 9.70
CA GLU A 117 -23.06 22.60 10.65
C GLU A 117 -23.17 23.09 12.10
N VAL A 118 -22.36 24.09 12.48
CA VAL A 118 -22.45 24.71 13.81
C VAL A 118 -23.81 25.38 14.01
N ALA A 119 -24.32 26.12 13.01
CA ALA A 119 -25.63 26.76 13.09
C ALA A 119 -26.77 25.74 13.16
N SER A 120 -26.68 24.64 12.41
CA SER A 120 -27.62 23.53 12.41
C SER A 120 -27.65 22.85 13.79
N LEU A 121 -26.48 22.49 14.35
CA LEU A 121 -26.38 21.91 15.67
C LEU A 121 -26.91 22.85 16.77
N GLN A 122 -26.62 24.15 16.66
CA GLN A 122 -27.18 25.15 17.57
C GLN A 122 -28.70 25.24 17.46
N ALA A 123 -29.27 25.14 16.25
CA ALA A 123 -30.72 25.14 16.03
C ALA A 123 -31.38 23.89 16.64
N ILE A 124 -30.84 22.70 16.37
CA ILE A 124 -31.32 21.44 16.96
C ILE A 124 -31.26 21.50 18.49
N MET A 125 -30.15 21.98 19.05
CA MET A 125 -30.01 22.12 20.50
C MET A 125 -31.03 23.12 21.07
N LYS A 126 -31.31 24.22 20.35
CA LYS A 126 -32.32 25.19 20.76
C LYS A 126 -33.74 24.61 20.70
N ASP A 127 -34.03 23.79 19.70
CA ASP A 127 -35.34 23.17 19.50
C ASP A 127 -35.58 22.05 20.52
N THR A 128 -34.57 21.22 20.81
CA THR A 128 -34.65 20.23 21.91
C THR A 128 -34.89 20.91 23.26
N VAL A 129 -34.22 22.02 23.56
CA VAL A 129 -34.50 22.81 24.78
C VAL A 129 -35.94 23.31 24.80
N ARG A 130 -36.44 23.86 23.68
CA ARG A 130 -37.84 24.30 23.58
C ARG A 130 -38.83 23.16 23.75
N GLU A 131 -38.56 21.99 23.20
CA GLU A 131 -39.40 20.80 23.39
C GLU A 131 -39.45 20.39 24.86
N TYR A 132 -38.31 20.38 25.55
CA TYR A 132 -38.28 20.14 27.00
C TYR A 132 -39.05 21.20 27.79
N GLU A 133 -38.92 22.49 27.43
CA GLU A 133 -39.69 23.57 28.04
C GLU A 133 -41.19 23.33 27.84
N VAL A 134 -41.65 23.04 26.61
CA VAL A 134 -43.06 22.78 26.30
C VAL A 134 -43.58 21.55 27.06
N GLN A 135 -42.83 20.45 27.10
CA GLN A 135 -43.20 19.26 27.86
C GLN A 135 -43.31 19.55 29.36
N PHE A 136 -42.38 20.36 29.90
CA PHE A 136 -42.42 20.77 31.30
C PHE A 136 -43.65 21.65 31.60
N HIS A 137 -43.97 22.61 30.72
CA HIS A 137 -45.18 23.43 30.85
C HIS A 137 -46.46 22.59 30.78
N GLN A 138 -46.54 21.62 29.84
CA GLN A 138 -47.68 20.70 29.76
C GLN A 138 -47.85 19.88 31.03
N ARG A 139 -46.77 19.37 31.63
CA ARG A 139 -46.85 18.65 32.91
C ARG A 139 -47.37 19.55 34.03
N LEU A 140 -46.89 20.79 34.12
CA LEU A 140 -47.38 21.75 35.11
C LEU A 140 -48.86 22.11 34.90
N GLU A 141 -49.30 22.25 33.65
CA GLU A 141 -50.72 22.48 33.33
C GLU A 141 -51.59 21.28 33.70
N GLN A 142 -51.12 20.05 33.45
CA GLN A 142 -51.80 18.83 33.87
C GLN A 142 -51.93 18.76 35.40
N GLU A 143 -50.86 19.04 36.14
CA GLU A 143 -50.92 19.10 37.61
C GLU A 143 -51.91 20.17 38.08
N ARG A 144 -51.89 21.37 37.49
CA ARG A 144 -52.86 22.44 37.81
C ARG A 144 -54.30 21.99 37.52
N ALA A 145 -54.55 21.32 36.39
CA ALA A 145 -55.86 20.81 36.04
C ALA A 145 -56.34 19.75 37.04
N GLN A 146 -55.45 18.83 37.46
CA GLN A 146 -55.74 17.84 38.49
C GLN A 146 -56.09 18.50 39.84
N TRP A 147 -55.33 19.52 40.24
CA TRP A 147 -55.63 20.30 41.45
C TRP A 147 -56.95 21.08 41.36
N ASN A 148 -57.28 21.62 40.18
CA ASN A 148 -58.56 22.28 39.96
C ASN A 148 -59.73 21.29 40.01
N GLN A 149 -59.59 20.11 39.40
CA GLN A 149 -60.59 19.04 39.48
C GLN A 149 -60.81 18.58 40.92
N TYR A 150 -59.72 18.40 41.68
CA TYR A 150 -59.81 18.08 43.10
C TYR A 150 -60.55 19.17 43.89
N ARG A 151 -60.21 20.45 43.64
CA ARG A 151 -60.91 21.59 44.25
C ARG A 151 -62.39 21.61 43.90
N GLU A 152 -62.75 21.42 42.63
CA GLU A 152 -64.15 21.38 42.17
C GLU A 152 -64.93 20.22 42.79
N VAL A 153 -64.32 19.04 42.93
CA VAL A 153 -64.93 17.90 43.60
C VAL A 153 -65.21 18.24 45.06
N VAL A 154 -64.24 18.80 45.78
CA VAL A 154 -64.42 19.22 47.18
C VAL A 154 -65.48 20.34 47.29
N GLU A 155 -65.50 21.30 46.37
CA GLU A 155 -66.53 22.35 46.33
C GLU A 155 -67.92 21.78 46.05
N ARG A 156 -68.03 20.78 45.17
CA ARG A 156 -69.28 20.08 44.87
C ARG A 156 -69.76 19.25 46.06
N GLU A 157 -68.87 18.52 46.74
CA GLU A 157 -69.19 17.81 47.97
C GLU A 157 -69.62 18.77 49.09
N MET A 158 -68.96 19.93 49.21
CA MET A 158 -69.38 21.01 50.11
C MET A 158 -70.70 21.65 49.69
N GLY A 159 -71.00 21.69 48.39
CA GLY A 159 -72.28 22.13 47.82
C GLY A 159 -73.40 21.15 48.12
N GLU A 160 -73.18 19.85 47.91
CA GLU A 160 -74.11 18.75 48.22
C GLU A 160 -74.34 18.62 49.73
N LEU A 161 -73.32 18.82 50.56
CA LEU A 161 -73.49 18.91 52.02
C LEU A 161 -74.36 20.12 52.40
N ARG A 162 -74.20 21.27 51.73
CA ARG A 162 -75.07 22.44 51.90
C ARG A 162 -76.49 22.23 51.35
N HIS A 163 -76.65 21.52 50.25
CA HIS A 163 -77.95 21.26 49.62
C HIS A 163 -78.74 20.21 50.41
N ARG A 164 -78.08 19.15 50.91
CA ARG A 164 -78.69 18.20 51.86
C ARG A 164 -79.07 18.84 53.20
N LEU A 165 -78.36 19.87 53.63
CA LEU A 165 -78.76 20.73 54.75
C LEU A 165 -79.96 21.64 54.42
N SER A 166 -80.28 21.84 53.13
CA SER A 166 -81.36 22.70 52.64
C SER A 166 -82.59 21.94 52.13
N GLU A 167 -82.47 20.67 51.73
CA GLU A 167 -83.54 19.83 51.16
C GLU A 167 -84.16 18.85 52.19
N GLY A 168 -83.85 19.00 53.48
CA GLY A 168 -84.53 18.31 54.58
C GLY A 168 -85.94 18.82 54.91
N GLY A 169 -86.69 19.31 53.90
CA GLY A 169 -87.99 19.93 54.08
C GLY A 169 -88.96 19.60 52.95
N GLN A 170 -89.92 18.73 53.27
CA GLN A 170 -91.25 18.60 52.65
C GLN A 170 -91.36 17.81 51.35
N GLU A 171 -91.40 16.50 51.54
CA GLU A 171 -92.56 15.60 51.33
C GLU A 171 -93.79 16.07 50.50
N GLU A 172 -94.26 15.07 49.74
CA GLU A 172 -95.67 14.69 49.52
C GLU A 172 -96.54 15.60 48.63
N GLU A 173 -96.80 15.14 47.40
CA GLU A 173 -98.16 14.85 46.90
C GLU A 173 -98.13 14.48 45.41
N ASN A 174 -97.84 13.20 45.07
CA ASN A 174 -98.47 12.45 43.96
C ASN A 174 -97.91 11.02 43.78
N LEU A 175 -97.77 10.24 44.87
CA LEU A 175 -97.15 8.91 44.84
C LEU A 175 -97.87 7.85 43.97
N GLU A 176 -99.09 8.08 43.47
CA GLU A 176 -99.78 7.09 42.62
C GLU A 176 -99.66 7.40 41.11
N ASN A 177 -99.70 8.68 40.72
CA ASN A 177 -99.39 9.09 39.34
C ASN A 177 -97.89 9.11 39.08
N ASP A 178 -97.07 9.44 40.09
CA ASP A 178 -95.63 9.30 40.01
C ASP A 178 -95.21 7.84 40.00
N MET A 179 -95.92 6.90 40.64
CA MET A 179 -95.59 5.47 40.50
C MET A 179 -95.84 4.95 39.09
N LYS A 180 -96.94 5.34 38.43
CA LYS A 180 -97.22 4.93 37.04
C LYS A 180 -96.30 5.62 36.04
N LYS A 181 -96.11 6.93 36.19
CA LYS A 181 -95.20 7.71 35.36
C LYS A 181 -93.74 7.31 35.59
N ALA A 182 -93.32 7.02 36.81
CA ALA A 182 -92.01 6.45 37.11
C ALA A 182 -91.87 5.00 36.65
N GLN A 183 -92.95 4.21 36.54
CA GLN A 183 -92.89 2.86 36.00
C GLN A 183 -92.78 2.87 34.47
N GLU A 184 -93.53 3.73 33.77
CA GLU A 184 -93.41 3.97 32.33
C GLU A 184 -92.10 4.69 31.96
N ASP A 185 -91.68 5.67 32.75
CA ASP A 185 -90.39 6.36 32.59
C ASP A 185 -89.25 5.42 32.97
N ALA A 186 -89.39 4.50 33.95
CA ALA A 186 -88.39 3.45 34.22
C ALA A 186 -88.35 2.39 33.13
N GLU A 187 -89.44 2.08 32.42
CA GLU A 187 -89.42 1.20 31.25
C GLU A 187 -88.80 1.87 30.02
N LYS A 188 -89.12 3.14 29.75
CA LYS A 188 -88.45 3.93 28.69
C LYS A 188 -86.98 4.17 29.00
N LEU A 189 -86.65 4.50 30.25
CA LEU A 189 -85.26 4.58 30.70
C LEU A 189 -84.61 3.21 30.60
N ARG A 190 -85.23 2.09 31.02
CA ARG A 190 -84.64 0.75 30.79
C ARG A 190 -84.42 0.44 29.32
N SER A 191 -85.32 0.87 28.42
CA SER A 191 -85.17 0.72 26.97
C SER A 191 -83.97 1.47 26.39
N VAL A 192 -83.49 2.55 27.03
CA VAL A 192 -82.32 3.33 26.59
C VAL A 192 -81.07 2.97 27.40
N VAL A 193 -81.24 2.84 28.72
CA VAL A 193 -80.22 2.52 29.70
C VAL A 193 -79.72 1.10 29.54
N MET A 194 -80.54 0.08 29.24
CA MET A 194 -80.01 -1.28 29.05
C MET A 194 -79.09 -1.40 27.83
N PRO A 195 -79.41 -0.87 26.64
CA PRO A 195 -78.46 -0.77 25.53
C PRO A 195 -77.20 0.01 25.90
N MET A 196 -77.35 1.15 26.61
CA MET A 196 -76.20 1.93 27.06
C MET A 196 -75.37 1.19 28.12
N GLU A 197 -75.96 0.41 29.02
CA GLU A 197 -75.27 -0.41 30.01
C GLU A 197 -74.54 -1.58 29.36
N GLN A 198 -75.15 -2.20 28.35
CA GLN A 198 -74.50 -3.21 27.51
C GLN A 198 -73.34 -2.63 26.70
N GLU A 199 -73.51 -1.42 26.15
CA GLU A 199 -72.46 -0.72 25.42
C GLU A 199 -71.35 -0.23 26.36
N ILE A 200 -71.68 0.30 27.55
CA ILE A 200 -70.71 0.65 28.60
C ILE A 200 -69.96 -0.60 29.06
N ALA A 201 -70.63 -1.74 29.23
CA ALA A 201 -69.97 -3.00 29.57
C ALA A 201 -69.04 -3.45 28.44
N ALA A 202 -69.48 -3.37 27.18
CA ALA A 202 -68.66 -3.71 26.02
C ALA A 202 -67.46 -2.75 25.87
N LEU A 203 -67.64 -1.45 26.11
CA LEU A 203 -66.59 -0.43 26.10
C LEU A 203 -65.61 -0.63 27.26
N LYS A 204 -66.08 -1.02 28.46
CA LYS A 204 -65.21 -1.38 29.58
C LYS A 204 -64.35 -2.60 29.23
N VAL A 205 -64.90 -3.63 28.62
CA VAL A 205 -64.13 -4.81 28.17
C VAL A 205 -63.12 -4.44 27.08
N LYS A 206 -63.51 -3.59 26.12
CA LYS A 206 -62.59 -3.09 25.09
C LYS A 206 -61.49 -2.22 25.68
N LEU A 207 -61.80 -1.40 26.69
CA LEU A 207 -60.84 -0.57 27.40
C LEU A 207 -59.85 -1.45 28.16
N THR A 208 -60.30 -2.47 28.89
CA THR A 208 -59.40 -3.39 29.60
C THR A 208 -58.50 -4.16 28.63
N VAL A 209 -59.03 -4.60 27.48
CA VAL A 209 -58.21 -5.28 26.46
C VAL A 209 -57.19 -4.31 25.83
N ALA A 210 -57.57 -3.05 25.60
CA ALA A 210 -56.65 -2.04 25.10
C ALA A 210 -55.57 -1.68 26.14
N GLU A 211 -55.93 -1.57 27.43
CA GLU A 211 -55.00 -1.35 28.54
C GLU A 211 -54.02 -2.51 28.69
N ASP A 212 -54.47 -3.75 28.58
CA ASP A 212 -53.60 -4.94 28.63
C ASP A 212 -52.67 -5.00 27.41
N ARG A 213 -53.16 -4.63 26.22
CA ARG A 213 -52.35 -4.50 24.99
C ARG A 213 -51.26 -3.44 25.14
N VAL A 214 -51.58 -2.29 25.74
CA VAL A 214 -50.61 -1.22 26.01
C VAL A 214 -49.54 -1.71 27.00
N LYS A 215 -49.93 -2.34 28.11
CA LYS A 215 -48.99 -2.92 29.07
C LYS A 215 -48.07 -3.97 28.46
N GLU A 216 -48.60 -4.82 27.57
CA GLU A 216 -47.81 -5.82 26.85
C GLU A 216 -46.79 -5.17 25.90
N LEU A 217 -47.20 -4.13 25.16
CA LEU A 217 -46.30 -3.36 24.30
C LEU A 217 -45.24 -2.60 25.09
N GLU A 218 -45.60 -2.01 26.23
CA GLU A 218 -44.67 -1.35 27.15
C GLU A 218 -43.66 -2.36 27.73
N ALA A 219 -44.12 -3.53 28.17
CA ALA A 219 -43.24 -4.58 28.67
C ALA A 219 -42.31 -5.13 27.57
N SER A 220 -42.79 -5.28 26.34
CA SER A 220 -41.97 -5.67 25.19
C SER A 220 -40.91 -4.62 24.88
N LYS A 221 -41.29 -3.34 24.86
CA LYS A 221 -40.38 -2.22 24.60
C LYS A 221 -39.33 -2.08 25.70
N VAL A 222 -39.68 -2.30 26.96
CA VAL A 222 -38.72 -2.33 28.08
C VAL A 222 -37.74 -3.49 27.96
N LYS A 223 -38.17 -4.66 27.49
CA LYS A 223 -37.26 -5.79 27.23
C LYS A 223 -36.31 -5.50 26.08
N GLU A 224 -36.79 -4.91 24.99
CA GLU A 224 -35.98 -4.50 23.85
C GLU A 224 -34.93 -3.46 24.25
N LEU A 225 -35.33 -2.40 24.95
CA LEU A 225 -34.40 -1.38 25.45
C LEU A 225 -33.36 -1.95 26.42
N ASN A 226 -33.73 -2.90 27.28
CA ASN A 226 -32.77 -3.59 28.14
C ASN A 226 -31.78 -4.44 27.34
N HIS A 227 -32.22 -5.11 26.27
CA HIS A 227 -31.33 -5.89 25.42
C HIS A 227 -30.31 -4.98 24.71
N VAL A 228 -30.76 -3.85 24.16
CA VAL A 228 -29.88 -2.84 23.55
C VAL A 228 -28.90 -2.28 24.58
N LEU A 229 -29.37 -1.96 25.80
CA LEU A 229 -28.51 -1.47 26.87
C LEU A 229 -27.43 -2.47 27.26
N GLU A 230 -27.73 -3.76 27.34
CA GLU A 230 -26.72 -4.78 27.64
C GLU A 230 -25.73 -4.99 26.48
N ALA A 231 -26.19 -4.90 25.23
CA ALA A 231 -25.31 -4.91 24.07
C ALA A 231 -24.34 -3.71 24.10
N GLU A 232 -24.84 -2.50 24.36
CA GLU A 232 -24.03 -1.28 24.50
C GLU A 232 -23.02 -1.37 25.64
N LYS A 233 -23.41 -1.93 26.80
CA LYS A 233 -22.49 -2.18 27.92
C LYS A 233 -21.36 -3.14 27.51
N SER A 234 -21.67 -4.21 26.78
CA SER A 234 -20.67 -5.15 26.28
C SER A 234 -19.71 -4.47 25.28
N CYS A 235 -20.23 -3.72 24.32
CA CYS A 235 -19.43 -2.96 23.36
C CYS A 235 -18.52 -1.95 24.07
N ARG A 236 -19.04 -1.29 25.11
CA ARG A 236 -18.25 -0.38 25.94
C ARG A 236 -17.10 -1.10 26.65
N THR A 237 -17.35 -2.28 27.24
CA THR A 237 -16.28 -3.04 27.90
C THR A 237 -15.21 -3.50 26.91
N ASP A 238 -15.60 -3.86 25.69
CA ASP A 238 -14.65 -4.23 24.64
C ASP A 238 -13.82 -3.02 24.21
N LEU A 239 -14.44 -1.84 24.05
CA LEU A 239 -13.74 -0.59 23.76
C LEU A 239 -12.77 -0.19 24.88
N GLU A 240 -13.18 -0.30 26.15
CA GLU A 240 -12.31 -0.03 27.29
C GLU A 240 -11.09 -0.98 27.30
N MET A 241 -11.28 -2.25 26.94
CA MET A 241 -10.20 -3.22 26.77
C MET A 241 -9.28 -2.85 25.59
N TYR A 242 -9.82 -2.49 24.43
CA TYR A 242 -9.02 -2.03 23.29
C TYR A 242 -8.20 -0.79 23.65
N VAL A 243 -8.80 0.18 24.33
CA VAL A 243 -8.10 1.38 24.80
C VAL A 243 -6.98 1.02 25.78
N ALA A 244 -7.20 0.08 26.71
CA ALA A 244 -6.17 -0.39 27.62
C ALA A 244 -5.00 -1.08 26.89
N VAL A 245 -5.29 -1.93 25.90
CA VAL A 245 -4.27 -2.57 25.06
C VAL A 245 -3.49 -1.54 24.25
N LEU A 246 -4.17 -0.58 23.61
CA LEU A 246 -3.53 0.48 22.85
C LEU A 246 -2.66 1.37 23.74
N ASN A 247 -3.10 1.70 24.96
CA ASN A 247 -2.29 2.44 25.92
C ASN A 247 -1.05 1.66 26.36
N THR A 248 -1.18 0.34 26.56
CA THR A 248 -0.04 -0.53 26.88
C THR A 248 0.96 -0.59 25.71
N GLN A 249 0.46 -0.78 24.49
CA GLN A 249 1.28 -0.77 23.27
C GLN A 249 1.99 0.57 23.08
N LYS A 250 1.29 1.69 23.34
CA LYS A 250 1.87 3.03 23.31
C LYS A 250 3.02 3.17 24.31
N SER A 251 2.86 2.68 25.54
CA SER A 251 3.91 2.72 26.56
C SER A 251 5.15 1.93 26.14
N VAL A 252 4.95 0.70 25.63
CA VAL A 252 6.05 -0.16 25.16
C VAL A 252 6.80 0.52 24.00
N LEU A 253 6.08 1.05 23.01
CA LEU A 253 6.71 1.75 21.89
C LEU A 253 7.43 3.02 22.33
N GLN A 254 6.93 3.73 23.35
CA GLN A 254 7.62 4.88 23.93
C GLN A 254 8.91 4.47 24.65
N GLU A 255 8.89 3.39 25.43
CA GLU A 255 10.07 2.84 26.10
C GLU A 255 11.12 2.37 25.10
N ASP A 256 10.72 1.66 24.05
CA ASP A 256 11.62 1.23 22.97
C ASP A 256 12.23 2.42 22.22
N ALA A 257 11.44 3.45 21.94
CA ALA A 257 11.93 4.68 21.33
C ALA A 257 12.91 5.45 22.26
N GLU A 258 12.68 5.44 23.57
CA GLU A 258 13.61 6.00 24.56
C GLU A 258 14.91 5.21 24.64
N LYS A 259 14.82 3.89 24.59
CA LYS A 259 15.98 3.00 24.60
C LYS A 259 16.83 3.18 23.35
N LEU A 260 16.22 3.17 22.17
CA LEU A 260 16.92 3.42 20.90
C LEU A 260 17.55 4.82 20.89
N ARG A 261 16.88 5.84 21.46
CA ARG A 261 17.49 7.16 21.63
C ARG A 261 18.74 7.09 22.50
N LYS A 262 18.71 6.39 23.64
CA LYS A 262 19.90 6.26 24.51
C LYS A 262 21.05 5.53 23.81
N GLU A 263 20.76 4.44 23.11
CA GLU A 263 21.74 3.68 22.34
C GLU A 263 22.38 4.54 21.24
N LEU A 264 21.57 5.34 20.52
CA LEU A 264 22.09 6.28 19.52
C LEU A 264 23.01 7.34 20.15
N HIS A 265 22.63 7.91 21.30
CA HIS A 265 23.49 8.89 21.99
C HIS A 265 24.81 8.27 22.45
N GLU A 266 24.80 7.01 22.91
CA GLU A 266 26.01 6.29 23.30
C GLU A 266 26.93 6.04 22.10
N VAL A 267 26.38 5.63 20.95
CA VAL A 267 27.15 5.45 19.70
C VAL A 267 27.74 6.76 19.22
N CYS A 268 26.96 7.85 19.21
CA CYS A 268 27.46 9.18 18.85
C CYS A 268 28.59 9.63 19.78
N HIS A 269 28.46 9.40 21.09
CA HIS A 269 29.50 9.71 22.06
C HIS A 269 30.79 8.90 21.81
N LEU A 270 30.67 7.61 21.51
CA LEU A 270 31.83 6.76 21.18
C LEU A 270 32.50 7.21 19.88
N LEU A 271 31.73 7.58 18.86
CA LEU A 271 32.27 8.11 17.61
C LEU A 271 33.04 9.42 17.82
N GLU A 272 32.49 10.35 18.62
CA GLU A 272 33.18 11.61 18.93
C GLU A 272 34.48 11.35 19.71
N LEU A 273 34.47 10.37 20.62
CA LEU A 273 35.66 9.96 21.36
C LEU A 273 36.73 9.37 20.42
N GLU A 274 36.36 8.50 19.50
CA GLU A 274 37.28 7.96 18.48
C GLU A 274 37.81 9.06 17.56
N ARG A 275 36.97 10.00 17.14
CA ARG A 275 37.36 11.16 16.33
C ARG A 275 38.38 12.03 17.06
N GLN A 276 38.16 12.29 18.35
CA GLN A 276 39.11 13.02 19.19
C GLN A 276 40.44 12.28 19.31
N GLN A 277 40.43 10.98 19.55
CA GLN A 277 41.64 10.15 19.60
C GLN A 277 42.39 10.13 18.26
N HIS A 278 41.67 10.00 17.14
CA HIS A 278 42.26 10.07 15.80
C HIS A 278 42.93 11.43 15.54
N ASN A 279 42.27 12.53 15.90
CA ASN A 279 42.85 13.87 15.77
C ASN A 279 44.09 14.06 16.64
N GLN A 280 44.08 13.55 17.88
CA GLN A 280 45.27 13.56 18.74
C GLN A 280 46.43 12.78 18.12
N LEU A 281 46.15 11.61 17.54
CA LEU A 281 47.15 10.80 16.86
C LEU A 281 47.69 11.51 15.62
N LYS A 282 46.81 12.12 14.80
CA LYS A 282 47.17 12.91 13.63
C LYS A 282 48.10 14.07 14.00
N HIS A 283 47.79 14.82 15.05
CA HIS A 283 48.66 15.90 15.53
C HIS A 283 50.01 15.38 16.05
N THR A 284 50.02 14.24 16.73
CA THR A 284 51.26 13.62 17.21
C THR A 284 52.13 13.18 16.04
N TRP A 285 51.52 12.58 15.02
CA TRP A 285 52.22 12.16 13.80
C TRP A 285 52.74 13.35 12.99
N GLN A 286 51.95 14.42 12.85
CA GLN A 286 52.39 15.66 12.20
C GLN A 286 53.60 16.26 12.92
N ARG A 287 53.57 16.37 14.26
CA ARG A 287 54.73 16.86 15.02
C ARG A 287 55.96 15.96 14.84
N ALA A 288 55.79 14.65 14.81
CA ALA A 288 56.89 13.72 14.59
C ALA A 288 57.48 13.87 13.17
N ASN A 289 56.63 14.06 12.16
CA ASN A 289 57.05 14.31 10.79
C ASN A 289 57.77 15.66 10.65
N ASP A 290 57.23 16.72 11.25
CA ASP A 290 57.87 18.04 11.26
C ASP A 290 59.25 18.00 11.94
N GLN A 291 59.36 17.27 13.06
CA GLN A 291 60.63 17.03 13.74
C GLN A 291 61.61 16.25 12.86
N PHE A 292 61.14 15.23 12.15
CA PHE A 292 61.96 14.47 11.21
C PHE A 292 62.47 15.37 10.07
N LEU A 293 61.59 16.14 9.44
CA LEU A 293 61.96 17.07 8.36
C LEU A 293 62.91 18.17 8.85
N GLU A 294 62.71 18.69 10.05
CA GLU A 294 63.62 19.68 10.64
C GLU A 294 64.99 19.07 10.95
N SER A 295 65.04 17.83 11.45
CA SER A 295 66.29 17.11 11.67
C SER A 295 67.05 16.89 10.34
N GLN A 296 66.34 16.56 9.26
CA GLN A 296 66.92 16.41 7.93
C GLN A 296 67.43 17.74 7.38
N ARG A 297 66.68 18.84 7.55
CA ARG A 297 67.11 20.19 7.16
C ARG A 297 68.36 20.63 7.92
N LEU A 298 68.43 20.34 9.22
CA LEU A 298 69.61 20.63 10.05
C LEU A 298 70.82 19.83 9.55
N LEU A 299 70.64 18.53 9.28
CA LEU A 299 71.69 17.68 8.73
C LEU A 299 72.22 18.20 7.38
N MET A 300 71.32 18.65 6.48
CA MET A 300 71.73 19.26 5.21
C MET A 300 72.52 20.57 5.41
N ARG A 301 72.12 21.42 6.37
CA ARG A 301 72.89 22.64 6.71
C ARG A 301 74.26 22.32 7.28
N ASP A 302 74.36 21.29 8.13
CA ASP A 302 75.64 20.85 8.69
C ASP A 302 76.54 20.25 7.60
N MET A 303 75.97 19.48 6.68
CA MET A 303 76.69 18.98 5.49
C MET A 303 77.23 20.13 4.64
N GLN A 304 76.41 21.15 4.33
CA GLN A 304 76.86 22.35 3.60
C GLN A 304 77.94 23.14 4.36
N ARG A 305 77.83 23.22 5.68
CA ARG A 305 78.85 23.88 6.51
C ARG A 305 80.18 23.14 6.42
N ILE A 306 80.16 21.81 6.45
CA ILE A 306 81.35 20.97 6.28
C ILE A 306 81.91 21.17 4.86
N GLU A 307 81.07 21.15 3.82
CA GLU A 307 81.47 21.40 2.43
C GLU A 307 82.21 22.74 2.28
N ASN A 308 81.75 23.80 2.94
CA ASN A 308 82.38 25.13 2.88
C ASN A 308 83.76 25.22 3.57
N VAL A 309 84.11 24.27 4.44
CA VAL A 309 85.40 24.23 5.16
C VAL A 309 86.42 23.34 4.42
N LEU A 310 85.96 22.52 3.47
CA LEU A 310 86.84 21.69 2.65
C LEU A 310 87.62 22.56 1.64
N SER A 311 88.88 22.22 1.41
CA SER A 311 89.67 22.83 0.32
C SER A 311 89.11 22.42 -1.05
N SER A 312 89.35 23.21 -2.09
CA SER A 312 88.87 22.94 -3.45
C SER A 312 89.31 21.56 -4.00
N GLU A 313 90.46 21.04 -3.56
CA GLU A 313 90.90 19.67 -3.90
C GLU A 313 90.11 18.60 -3.13
N GLN A 314 89.75 18.86 -1.86
CA GLN A 314 88.90 17.96 -1.08
C GLN A 314 87.45 17.95 -1.56
N LEU A 315 86.90 19.09 -2.00
CA LEU A 315 85.59 19.14 -2.66
C LEU A 315 85.58 18.32 -3.96
N ARG A 316 86.63 18.41 -4.79
CA ARG A 316 86.76 17.60 -6.02
C ARG A 316 86.77 16.11 -5.73
N GLN A 317 87.47 15.68 -4.66
CA GLN A 317 87.50 14.29 -4.23
C GLN A 317 86.14 13.82 -3.67
N VAL A 318 85.42 14.68 -2.94
CA VAL A 318 84.07 14.38 -2.45
C VAL A 318 83.06 14.30 -3.60
N GLU A 319 83.15 15.17 -4.60
CA GLU A 319 82.31 15.13 -5.80
C GLU A 319 82.60 13.86 -6.64
N GLU A 320 83.87 13.47 -6.78
CA GLU A 320 84.27 12.22 -7.43
C GLU A 320 83.78 10.99 -6.66
N ILE A 321 83.78 11.02 -5.31
CA ILE A 321 83.22 9.96 -4.48
C ILE A 321 81.69 9.92 -4.61
N LYS A 322 80.99 11.06 -4.49
CA LYS A 322 79.53 11.14 -4.69
C LYS A 322 79.12 10.62 -6.06
N LYS A 323 79.88 10.95 -7.11
CA LYS A 323 79.63 10.45 -8.46
C LYS A 323 79.87 8.94 -8.57
N ARG A 324 80.92 8.43 -7.92
CA ARG A 324 81.19 6.98 -7.88
C ARG A 324 80.09 6.23 -7.13
N ASP A 325 79.62 6.75 -6.00
CA ASP A 325 78.54 6.17 -5.21
C ASP A 325 77.22 6.20 -6.00
N GLN A 326 76.91 7.31 -6.70
CA GLN A 326 75.74 7.37 -7.60
C GLN A 326 75.83 6.37 -8.75
N GLU A 327 77.02 6.22 -9.35
CA GLU A 327 77.26 5.22 -10.39
C GLU A 327 77.18 3.78 -9.84
N GLU A 328 77.53 3.55 -8.57
CA GLU A 328 77.36 2.27 -7.88
C GLU A 328 75.88 1.99 -7.58
N ASP A 329 75.12 2.94 -7.05
CA ASP A 329 73.68 2.82 -6.80
C ASP A 329 72.88 2.61 -8.10
N GLU A 330 73.28 3.27 -9.18
CA GLU A 330 72.67 3.09 -10.50
C GLU A 330 73.03 1.74 -11.10
N LYS A 331 74.27 1.26 -10.90
CA LYS A 331 74.65 -0.12 -11.25
C LYS A 331 73.91 -1.15 -10.41
N GLU A 332 73.70 -0.91 -9.12
CA GLU A 332 72.92 -1.79 -8.25
C GLU A 332 71.46 -1.85 -8.70
N ARG A 333 70.83 -0.71 -8.98
CA ARG A 333 69.47 -0.66 -9.55
C ARG A 333 69.37 -1.38 -10.90
N ILE A 334 70.37 -1.20 -11.77
CA ILE A 334 70.44 -1.92 -13.05
C ILE A 334 70.69 -3.41 -12.82
N SER A 335 71.45 -3.82 -11.79
CA SER A 335 71.67 -5.22 -11.46
C SER A 335 70.42 -5.88 -10.88
N GLN A 336 69.68 -5.21 -9.98
CA GLN A 336 68.39 -5.68 -9.46
C GLN A 336 67.35 -5.78 -10.57
N ALA A 337 67.31 -4.80 -11.48
CA ALA A 337 66.44 -4.84 -12.66
C ALA A 337 66.85 -5.95 -13.66
N LYS A 338 68.14 -6.32 -13.72
CA LYS A 338 68.63 -7.45 -14.53
C LYS A 338 68.36 -8.79 -13.87
N GLU A 339 68.46 -8.90 -12.55
CA GLU A 339 68.09 -10.10 -11.79
C GLU A 339 66.59 -10.38 -11.92
N GLN A 340 65.74 -9.34 -11.84
CA GLN A 340 64.30 -9.46 -12.13
C GLN A 340 64.00 -9.90 -13.58
N ASN A 341 64.86 -9.56 -14.54
CA ASN A 341 64.70 -9.94 -15.95
C ASN A 341 65.32 -11.31 -16.29
N GLU A 342 66.28 -11.80 -15.50
CA GLU A 342 66.81 -13.17 -15.63
C GLU A 342 65.91 -14.19 -14.94
N GLU A 343 65.23 -13.85 -13.84
CA GLU A 343 64.20 -14.70 -13.23
C GLU A 343 63.01 -14.93 -14.18
N ASP A 344 62.69 -13.95 -15.04
CA ASP A 344 61.61 -14.05 -16.04
C ASP A 344 62.04 -14.81 -17.32
N ARG A 345 63.31 -15.21 -17.44
CA ARG A 345 63.85 -15.86 -18.65
C ARG A 345 64.07 -17.37 -18.53
N THR A 346 63.76 -17.98 -17.38
CA THR A 346 63.86 -19.43 -17.15
C THR A 346 62.59 -20.24 -17.39
N GLU A 347 61.46 -19.62 -17.76
CA GLU A 347 60.25 -20.35 -18.13
C GLU A 347 59.65 -19.81 -19.43
N THR A 348 60.23 -20.15 -20.58
CA THR A 348 59.45 -20.48 -21.79
C THR A 348 60.34 -20.96 -22.93
N GLU A 349 60.10 -22.21 -23.37
CA GLU A 349 60.50 -22.73 -24.67
C GLU A 349 59.32 -22.62 -25.67
N PRO A 350 59.55 -22.76 -26.99
CA PRO A 350 59.41 -21.67 -27.94
C PRO A 350 58.14 -21.77 -28.81
N LEU A 351 57.71 -20.65 -29.39
CA LEU A 351 56.98 -20.70 -30.68
C LEU A 351 57.27 -19.47 -31.54
N GLU A 352 57.32 -19.73 -32.84
CA GLU A 352 58.03 -19.03 -33.89
C GLU A 352 57.40 -17.70 -34.35
N ASP A 353 58.29 -16.88 -34.92
CA ASP A 353 58.08 -15.96 -36.06
C ASP A 353 57.06 -14.81 -35.95
N SER A 354 57.58 -13.60 -35.70
CA SER A 354 57.82 -12.71 -36.84
C SER A 354 58.72 -11.53 -36.51
N PHE A 355 59.75 -11.48 -37.34
CA PHE A 355 60.87 -10.59 -37.49
C PHE A 355 60.49 -9.17 -37.93
N LEU A 356 61.43 -8.23 -37.66
CA LEU A 356 61.59 -6.83 -38.10
C LEU A 356 61.07 -5.76 -37.12
N GLY A 357 61.90 -4.94 -36.45
CA GLY A 357 63.27 -4.52 -36.76
C GLY A 357 63.26 -3.22 -37.56
N LEU A 358 63.42 -2.10 -36.86
CA LEU A 358 64.46 -1.06 -37.05
C LEU A 358 63.96 0.36 -36.75
N SER A 359 64.61 0.92 -35.71
CA SER A 359 65.30 2.22 -35.71
C SER A 359 64.50 3.52 -35.78
N ILE A 360 64.35 4.11 -34.60
CA ILE A 360 64.84 5.45 -34.21
C ILE A 360 65.43 6.29 -35.36
N GLU A 361 64.77 7.43 -35.63
CA GLU A 361 65.43 8.74 -35.74
C GLU A 361 64.53 9.79 -35.03
N GLU A 362 65.02 10.33 -33.92
CA GLU A 362 64.69 11.67 -33.42
C GLU A 362 65.01 12.74 -34.52
N PRO A 363 64.59 14.04 -34.47
CA PRO A 363 64.44 14.85 -33.26
C PRO A 363 63.49 16.09 -33.28
N HIS A 364 63.44 16.75 -32.12
CA HIS A 364 63.19 18.18 -31.87
C HIS A 364 61.76 18.73 -31.63
N SER A 365 61.57 19.18 -30.38
CA SER A 365 61.25 20.57 -29.99
C SER A 365 59.93 21.19 -30.44
N ALA A 366 59.02 21.43 -29.48
CA ALA A 366 58.65 22.76 -29.00
C ALA A 366 57.37 22.71 -28.13
N HIS A 367 57.38 23.49 -27.04
CA HIS A 367 56.27 24.24 -26.44
C HIS A 367 54.84 23.80 -26.80
N GLY A 368 53.96 23.42 -25.87
CA GLY A 368 53.64 24.11 -24.63
C GLY A 368 52.13 24.40 -24.63
N SER A 369 51.55 24.48 -23.43
CA SER A 369 50.20 24.99 -23.15
C SER A 369 49.03 24.01 -23.37
N MET A 370 48.45 23.53 -22.26
CA MET A 370 47.14 23.96 -21.75
C MET A 370 46.49 22.87 -20.88
N HIS A 371 46.06 23.32 -19.70
CA HIS A 371 44.88 22.88 -18.95
C HIS A 371 44.83 21.48 -18.32
N SER A 372 45.31 21.48 -17.09
CA SER A 372 44.71 20.82 -15.92
C SER A 372 43.22 21.13 -15.81
N LEU A 373 42.41 20.06 -15.74
CA LEU A 373 41.20 20.00 -14.93
C LEU A 373 41.03 18.59 -14.38
N ASP A 374 40.83 18.53 -13.07
CA ASP A 374 40.44 17.39 -12.27
C ASP A 374 39.16 16.73 -12.81
N SER A 375 39.14 15.41 -12.77
CA SER A 375 37.91 14.62 -12.77
C SER A 375 38.15 13.38 -11.91
N ASP A 376 37.47 13.39 -10.76
CA ASP A 376 37.22 12.22 -9.93
C ASP A 376 36.69 11.05 -10.77
N LEU A 377 37.25 9.85 -10.57
CA LEU A 377 36.56 8.56 -10.72
C LEU A 377 37.42 7.44 -10.14
N VAL A 378 36.87 6.82 -9.08
CA VAL A 378 36.73 5.36 -8.91
C VAL A 378 37.94 4.50 -9.30
N ALA A 379 38.53 3.87 -8.29
CA ALA A 379 39.30 2.64 -8.48
C ALA A 379 38.93 1.64 -7.37
N GLY A 380 37.96 0.78 -7.68
CA GLY A 380 37.94 -0.57 -7.14
C GLY A 380 39.02 -1.39 -7.86
N GLY A 381 39.74 -2.20 -7.09
CA GLY A 381 40.72 -3.17 -7.59
C GLY A 381 41.18 -4.11 -6.48
N PRO A 382 41.51 -5.37 -6.79
CA PRO A 382 41.15 -6.55 -6.00
C PRO A 382 42.34 -7.12 -5.22
N MET A 383 42.08 -7.80 -4.10
CA MET A 383 42.98 -8.83 -3.58
C MET A 383 42.24 -9.76 -2.61
N ASP A 384 41.88 -10.93 -3.11
CA ASP A 384 41.55 -12.13 -2.35
C ASP A 384 42.84 -12.96 -2.25
N ILE A 385 43.37 -13.17 -1.03
CA ILE A 385 44.24 -14.29 -0.60
C ILE A 385 44.28 -14.17 0.94
N TYR A 386 43.59 -15.06 1.64
CA TYR A 386 44.02 -15.74 2.88
C TYR A 386 42.86 -16.59 3.42
N LYS A 387 42.80 -17.85 2.98
CA LYS A 387 42.29 -18.97 3.80
C LYS A 387 43.46 -19.46 4.64
N ASP A 388 43.29 -19.63 5.96
CA ASP A 388 43.00 -20.94 6.54
C ASP A 388 42.86 -20.91 8.07
N GLY A 389 42.00 -21.79 8.60
CA GLY A 389 42.08 -22.40 9.93
C GLY A 389 41.60 -21.64 11.18
N LEU A 390 40.45 -22.03 11.75
CA LEU A 390 40.38 -22.79 13.02
C LEU A 390 38.94 -22.96 13.57
N ARG A 391 38.51 -24.23 13.63
CA ARG A 391 37.73 -24.93 14.69
C ARG A 391 36.27 -24.54 15.01
N ARG A 392 35.39 -25.40 14.48
CA ARG A 392 34.36 -26.21 15.19
C ARG A 392 34.36 -26.11 16.73
N VAL A 393 33.24 -25.64 17.29
CA VAL A 393 32.68 -26.13 18.56
C VAL A 393 31.19 -26.41 18.36
N GLN A 394 30.83 -27.69 18.48
CA GLN A 394 29.48 -28.15 18.73
C GLN A 394 29.30 -28.25 20.24
N SER A 395 28.15 -27.81 20.76
CA SER A 395 27.60 -28.22 22.05
C SER A 395 26.08 -28.19 21.84
N THR A 396 25.40 -29.32 21.64
CA THR A 396 24.92 -30.30 22.64
C THR A 396 24.28 -29.62 23.85
N ASP A 397 22.94 -29.65 23.89
CA ASP A 397 22.23 -30.08 25.08
C ASP A 397 20.81 -30.55 24.71
N SER A 398 20.64 -31.86 24.81
CA SER A 398 19.36 -32.55 24.93
C SER A 398 19.38 -33.23 26.28
N LEU A 399 18.44 -32.88 27.15
CA LEU A 399 18.03 -33.71 28.27
C LEU A 399 16.51 -33.81 28.25
N GLY A 400 16.03 -35.01 27.93
CA GLY A 400 14.73 -35.50 28.36
C GLY A 400 14.94 -36.64 29.36
N SER A 401 14.08 -36.72 30.38
CA SER A 401 13.39 -37.95 30.85
C SER A 401 12.69 -37.72 32.21
N SER A 402 11.34 -37.71 32.19
CA SER A 402 10.32 -38.53 32.91
C SER A 402 10.52 -38.96 34.39
N PRO A 403 9.54 -39.58 35.14
CA PRO A 403 8.10 -39.86 34.90
C PRO A 403 7.12 -39.64 36.12
N GLY A 404 5.81 -39.59 35.83
CA GLY A 404 4.71 -40.38 36.46
C GLY A 404 4.21 -40.12 37.90
N LEU A 405 2.91 -39.78 38.06
CA LEU A 405 1.89 -40.62 38.73
C LEU A 405 0.43 -40.10 38.53
N GLN A 406 -0.44 -41.02 38.08
CA GLN A 406 -1.90 -41.27 38.31
C GLN A 406 -2.79 -40.17 38.96
N GLY A 407 -4.07 -39.97 38.61
CA GLY A 407 -5.06 -40.72 37.81
C GLY A 407 -6.47 -40.07 37.90
N LEU A 408 -7.45 -40.72 37.23
CA LEU A 408 -8.88 -40.37 37.01
C LEU A 408 -9.11 -39.26 35.96
N GLY A 409 -9.77 -39.43 34.80
CA GLY A 409 -10.72 -40.45 34.35
C GLY A 409 -12.08 -39.79 34.12
N SER A 410 -12.38 -39.30 32.91
CA SER A 410 -13.77 -39.25 32.38
C SER A 410 -13.84 -38.83 30.90
N TYR A 411 -14.28 -39.78 30.08
CA TYR A 411 -15.16 -39.74 28.92
C TYR A 411 -15.41 -38.45 28.08
N ASN A 412 -15.25 -38.68 26.76
CA ASN A 412 -16.15 -38.34 25.65
C ASN A 412 -15.87 -37.13 24.73
N HIS A 413 -15.51 -37.54 23.50
CA HIS A 413 -15.96 -37.08 22.18
C HIS A 413 -15.72 -35.64 21.71
N LYS A 414 -14.69 -35.55 20.86
CA LYS A 414 -14.44 -34.52 19.85
C LYS A 414 -15.69 -34.28 18.97
N ALA A 415 -16.22 -33.05 19.02
CA ALA A 415 -16.99 -32.47 17.94
C ALA A 415 -16.02 -32.08 16.81
N LYS A 416 -16.21 -32.64 15.61
CA LYS A 416 -15.61 -32.17 14.37
C LYS A 416 -16.71 -31.50 13.56
N SER A 417 -16.53 -30.21 13.34
CA SER A 417 -17.30 -29.39 12.42
C SER A 417 -17.24 -29.99 11.02
N ALA A 418 -18.42 -30.28 10.45
CA ALA A 418 -18.60 -30.63 9.06
C ALA A 418 -18.89 -29.34 8.28
N SER A 419 -17.85 -28.79 7.67
CA SER A 419 -17.95 -27.85 6.56
C SER A 419 -17.34 -28.57 5.37
N HIS A 420 -18.10 -28.66 4.27
CA HIS A 420 -17.74 -29.12 2.91
C HIS A 420 -18.63 -30.29 2.44
N LEU A 421 -19.81 -29.95 1.90
CA LEU A 421 -20.49 -30.79 0.93
C LEU A 421 -20.55 -30.00 -0.37
N ASP A 422 -19.83 -30.55 -1.34
CA ASP A 422 -19.75 -30.11 -2.72
C ASP A 422 -21.02 -30.55 -3.46
N GLU A 423 -21.53 -29.65 -4.28
CA GLU A 423 -22.84 -29.64 -4.90
C GLU A 423 -22.64 -29.90 -6.39
N SER A 424 -22.64 -31.17 -6.81
CA SER A 424 -22.55 -31.54 -8.23
C SER A 424 -22.97 -33.00 -8.44
N ASP A 425 -24.25 -33.33 -8.26
CA ASP A 425 -24.84 -34.48 -8.94
C ASP A 425 -26.38 -34.41 -8.99
N PHE A 426 -26.94 -33.44 -9.71
CA PHE A 426 -28.32 -33.52 -10.21
C PHE A 426 -28.41 -32.89 -11.60
N GLY A 427 -28.98 -33.67 -12.53
CA GLY A 427 -29.20 -33.31 -13.93
C GLY A 427 -30.25 -32.20 -14.15
N PRO A 428 -30.53 -31.87 -15.42
CA PRO A 428 -30.89 -30.52 -15.84
C PRO A 428 -32.28 -30.08 -15.39
N LEU A 429 -32.32 -28.90 -14.77
CA LEU A 429 -33.53 -28.12 -14.51
C LEU A 429 -34.16 -27.67 -15.83
N VAL A 430 -35.36 -28.16 -16.11
CA VAL A 430 -36.29 -27.50 -17.03
C VAL A 430 -36.94 -26.35 -16.27
N GLY A 431 -36.70 -25.12 -16.73
CA GLY A 431 -37.41 -23.94 -16.28
C GLY A 431 -38.89 -24.01 -16.62
N ALA A 432 -39.73 -23.55 -15.71
CA ALA A 432 -41.15 -23.34 -15.96
C ALA A 432 -41.60 -22.05 -15.28
N ASP A 433 -41.60 -20.98 -16.07
CA ASP A 433 -42.45 -19.83 -15.86
C ASP A 433 -43.94 -20.20 -16.01
N CYS A 434 -44.75 -19.46 -15.28
CA CYS A 434 -46.20 -19.37 -15.23
C CYS A 434 -47.01 -19.91 -16.44
N GLY A 435 -47.99 -20.80 -16.16
CA GLY A 435 -49.08 -21.11 -17.08
C GLY A 435 -50.13 -22.09 -16.52
N LEU A 436 -51.29 -21.55 -16.12
CA LEU A 436 -52.51 -22.31 -15.82
C LEU A 436 -52.90 -23.24 -16.99
N THR A 437 -52.97 -24.56 -16.78
CA THR A 437 -53.98 -25.44 -17.41
C THR A 437 -54.11 -26.76 -16.64
N ALA A 438 -55.35 -27.17 -16.41
CA ALA A 438 -55.70 -28.45 -15.82
C ALA A 438 -55.33 -29.62 -16.76
N GLY A 439 -54.70 -30.67 -16.22
CA GLY A 439 -54.38 -31.92 -16.92
C GLY A 439 -54.34 -33.10 -15.94
N PRO A 440 -54.78 -34.31 -16.33
CA PRO A 440 -55.23 -35.35 -15.41
C PRO A 440 -54.09 -36.19 -14.84
N PHE A 441 -54.12 -36.44 -13.53
CA PHE A 441 -53.26 -37.43 -12.88
C PHE A 441 -53.54 -38.84 -13.46
N LEU A 442 -52.55 -39.42 -14.13
CA LEU A 442 -52.57 -40.82 -14.53
C LEU A 442 -52.06 -41.69 -13.36
N LEU A 443 -52.91 -42.58 -12.85
CA LEU A 443 -52.54 -43.56 -11.83
C LEU A 443 -51.58 -44.61 -12.42
N THR A 444 -50.61 -45.04 -11.61
CA THR A 444 -49.69 -46.11 -11.96
C THR A 444 -50.43 -47.44 -12.15
N LYS A 445 -49.97 -48.34 -13.02
CA LYS A 445 -50.62 -49.65 -13.29
C LYS A 445 -50.87 -50.47 -12.03
N ASP A 446 -50.02 -50.35 -11.03
CA ASP A 446 -50.18 -51.06 -9.75
C ASP A 446 -51.24 -50.42 -8.84
N GLN A 447 -51.44 -49.10 -8.95
CA GLN A 447 -52.52 -48.38 -8.26
C GLN A 447 -53.89 -48.62 -8.92
N GLU A 448 -53.95 -48.72 -10.26
CA GLU A 448 -55.18 -49.15 -10.94
C GLU A 448 -55.56 -50.61 -10.62
N LYS A 449 -54.56 -51.48 -10.39
CA LYS A 449 -54.79 -52.87 -9.98
C LYS A 449 -55.30 -52.97 -8.55
N ALA A 450 -54.80 -52.14 -7.63
CA ALA A 450 -55.23 -52.10 -6.24
C ALA A 450 -56.67 -51.58 -6.07
N ILE A 451 -57.12 -50.66 -6.94
CA ILE A 451 -58.49 -50.10 -6.88
C ILE A 451 -59.52 -51.04 -7.54
N LYS A 452 -59.11 -51.92 -8.46
CA LYS A 452 -59.99 -52.88 -9.16
C LYS A 452 -60.01 -54.29 -8.56
N ALA A 453 -59.13 -54.61 -7.62
CA ALA A 453 -59.13 -55.91 -6.95
C ALA A 453 -60.34 -56.00 -5.99
N MET A 454 -61.24 -56.95 -6.24
CA MET A 454 -62.31 -57.31 -5.30
C MET A 454 -61.67 -57.73 -3.98
N THR A 455 -62.22 -57.25 -2.87
CA THR A 455 -61.80 -57.72 -1.54
C THR A 455 -62.23 -59.19 -1.35
N PRO A 456 -61.51 -60.01 -0.56
CA PRO A 456 -61.86 -61.42 -0.34
C PRO A 456 -63.31 -61.62 0.17
N GLU A 457 -63.84 -60.66 0.94
CA GLU A 457 -65.24 -60.67 1.40
C GLU A 457 -66.26 -60.36 0.28
N GLN A 458 -65.86 -59.60 -0.76
CA GLN A 458 -66.69 -59.32 -1.94
C GLN A 458 -66.69 -60.50 -2.94
N GLU A 459 -65.61 -61.29 -3.01
CA GLU A 459 -65.59 -62.54 -3.78
C GLU A 459 -66.47 -63.63 -3.13
N GLU A 460 -66.45 -63.75 -1.80
CA GLU A 460 -67.32 -64.70 -1.09
C GLU A 460 -68.81 -64.34 -1.20
N THR A 461 -69.16 -63.05 -1.15
CA THR A 461 -70.56 -62.59 -1.32
C THR A 461 -71.05 -62.68 -2.76
N ALA A 462 -70.18 -62.47 -3.76
CA ALA A 462 -70.51 -62.71 -5.18
C ALA A 462 -70.71 -64.22 -5.47
N SER A 463 -69.93 -65.10 -4.82
CA SER A 463 -70.05 -66.56 -4.94
C SER A 463 -71.34 -67.10 -4.28
N LEU A 464 -71.76 -66.51 -3.15
CA LEU A 464 -73.04 -66.80 -2.51
C LEU A 464 -74.25 -66.32 -3.34
N MET A 465 -74.17 -65.15 -3.97
CA MET A 465 -75.22 -64.62 -4.85
C MET A 465 -75.33 -65.38 -6.18
N SER A 466 -74.21 -65.90 -6.70
CA SER A 466 -74.19 -66.79 -7.87
C SER A 466 -74.82 -68.16 -7.59
N SER A 467 -74.69 -68.67 -6.36
CA SER A 467 -75.31 -69.92 -5.92
C SER A 467 -76.85 -69.82 -5.77
N ILE A 468 -77.38 -68.60 -5.59
CA ILE A 468 -78.84 -68.35 -5.47
C ILE A 468 -79.50 -68.13 -6.84
N SER A 469 -78.72 -67.84 -7.88
CA SER A 469 -79.22 -67.50 -9.22
C SER A 469 -79.41 -68.71 -10.15
N HIS A 470 -79.09 -69.93 -9.68
CA HIS A 470 -79.29 -71.18 -10.43
C HIS A 470 -80.28 -72.12 -9.72
N ALA A 471 -81.57 -71.76 -9.73
CA ALA A 471 -82.64 -72.74 -9.61
C ALA A 471 -83.83 -72.28 -10.44
N HIS A 472 -84.12 -73.06 -11.47
CA HIS A 472 -85.11 -72.82 -12.52
C HIS A 472 -86.52 -73.18 -12.02
N ASP A 473 -87.52 -72.52 -12.60
CA ASP A 473 -88.95 -72.79 -12.44
C ASP A 473 -89.28 -74.29 -12.40
N THR A 474 -90.01 -74.74 -11.39
CA THR A 474 -90.97 -75.84 -11.56
C THR A 474 -92.07 -75.80 -10.52
N THR A 475 -93.27 -75.61 -11.03
CA THR A 475 -94.58 -75.74 -10.41
C THR A 475 -94.80 -77.14 -9.83
N PHE A 476 -95.54 -77.21 -8.72
CA PHE A 476 -96.12 -78.42 -8.09
C PHE A 476 -95.12 -79.45 -7.51
N LEU A 477 -94.81 -79.29 -6.21
CA LEU A 477 -95.06 -80.26 -5.13
C LEU A 477 -94.29 -79.82 -3.87
N THR A 478 -94.98 -79.86 -2.74
CA THR A 478 -94.48 -79.55 -1.39
C THR A 478 -93.32 -80.47 -0.99
N PRO A 479 -92.17 -79.95 -0.53
CA PRO A 479 -91.20 -80.75 0.19
C PRO A 479 -91.21 -80.42 1.70
N SER A 480 -91.66 -81.40 2.46
CA SER A 480 -91.08 -81.88 3.73
C SER A 480 -90.31 -80.86 4.58
N GLY A 481 -90.96 -80.31 5.61
CA GLY A 481 -90.27 -79.48 6.60
C GLY A 481 -91.10 -79.09 7.82
N TYR A 482 -92.43 -79.19 7.75
CA TYR A 482 -93.31 -78.98 8.90
C TYR A 482 -93.36 -80.22 9.78
N ARG A 483 -92.34 -80.37 10.64
CA ARG A 483 -92.51 -81.15 11.86
C ARG A 483 -93.56 -80.42 12.70
N LEU A 484 -94.65 -81.09 13.06
CA LEU A 484 -95.53 -80.61 14.12
C LEU A 484 -94.72 -80.58 15.40
N VAL A 485 -94.27 -79.39 15.74
CA VAL A 485 -93.49 -79.09 16.93
C VAL A 485 -94.46 -79.13 18.10
N SER A 486 -94.20 -79.97 19.11
CA SER A 486 -95.02 -79.98 20.33
C SER A 486 -94.99 -78.60 21.00
N ASP A 487 -96.02 -78.21 21.77
CA ASP A 487 -96.03 -76.90 22.46
C ASP A 487 -94.76 -76.64 23.28
N GLN A 488 -94.12 -77.71 23.77
CA GLN A 488 -92.87 -77.65 24.51
C GLN A 488 -91.67 -77.33 23.60
N GLU A 489 -91.57 -77.97 22.43
CA GLU A 489 -90.55 -77.66 21.42
C GLU A 489 -90.80 -76.29 20.76
N TRP A 490 -92.05 -75.83 20.65
CA TRP A 490 -92.40 -74.51 20.09
C TRP A 490 -92.02 -73.38 21.06
N ASN A 491 -92.22 -73.60 22.35
CA ASN A 491 -91.73 -72.68 23.38
C ASN A 491 -90.19 -72.64 23.43
N LEU A 492 -89.51 -73.78 23.28
CA LEU A 492 -88.05 -73.83 23.15
C LEU A 492 -87.59 -73.09 21.90
N LEU A 493 -88.25 -73.27 20.76
CA LEU A 493 -87.93 -72.56 19.51
C LEU A 493 -88.19 -71.06 19.63
N GLN A 494 -89.30 -70.63 20.26
CA GLN A 494 -89.53 -69.21 20.56
C GLN A 494 -88.48 -68.64 21.52
N GLN A 495 -88.02 -69.44 22.49
CA GLN A 495 -86.98 -69.03 23.42
C GLN A 495 -85.62 -68.96 22.73
N GLU A 496 -85.33 -69.87 21.79
CA GLU A 496 -84.15 -69.82 20.92
C GLU A 496 -84.21 -68.65 19.95
N VAL A 497 -85.36 -68.34 19.35
CA VAL A 497 -85.54 -67.14 18.50
C VAL A 497 -85.41 -65.86 19.32
N LYS A 498 -85.96 -65.81 20.54
CA LYS A 498 -85.75 -64.69 21.48
C LYS A 498 -84.28 -64.61 21.94
N ASN A 499 -83.59 -65.73 22.08
CA ASN A 499 -82.18 -65.78 22.45
C ASN A 499 -81.27 -65.42 21.26
N ALA A 500 -81.62 -65.80 20.04
CA ALA A 500 -80.96 -65.42 18.81
C ALA A 500 -81.18 -63.94 18.52
N GLY A 501 -82.40 -63.41 18.69
CA GLY A 501 -82.68 -61.98 18.64
C GLY A 501 -81.92 -61.18 19.70
N ARG A 502 -81.75 -61.74 20.91
CA ARG A 502 -80.87 -61.16 21.96
C ARG A 502 -79.38 -61.24 21.66
N LYS A 503 -78.93 -62.17 20.81
CA LYS A 503 -77.53 -62.29 20.37
C LYS A 503 -77.23 -61.44 19.12
N LEU A 504 -78.17 -61.33 18.19
CA LEU A 504 -78.08 -60.53 16.96
C LEU A 504 -78.28 -59.02 17.19
N GLY A 505 -78.98 -58.64 18.27
CA GLY A 505 -79.17 -57.23 18.65
C GLY A 505 -78.03 -56.63 19.49
N ARG A 506 -77.01 -57.41 19.85
CA ARG A 506 -75.81 -56.90 20.53
C ARG A 506 -74.77 -56.53 19.48
N ARG A 507 -74.26 -55.30 19.55
CA ARG A 507 -73.13 -54.86 18.73
C ARG A 507 -71.98 -55.84 18.97
N CYS A 508 -71.38 -56.35 17.90
CA CYS A 508 -70.23 -57.24 18.02
C CYS A 508 -69.07 -56.46 18.67
N ASP A 509 -68.63 -56.92 19.85
CA ASP A 509 -67.58 -56.24 20.62
C ASP A 509 -66.25 -56.17 19.82
N MET A 510 -65.98 -57.17 18.99
CA MET A 510 -64.83 -57.17 18.08
C MET A 510 -64.95 -56.10 16.99
N CYS A 511 -66.11 -55.99 16.34
CA CYS A 511 -66.35 -54.95 15.33
C CYS A 511 -66.29 -53.55 15.95
N SER A 512 -66.84 -53.37 17.17
CA SER A 512 -66.73 -52.09 17.89
C SER A 512 -65.29 -51.76 18.29
N ASN A 513 -64.48 -52.77 18.60
CA ASN A 513 -63.05 -52.57 18.88
C ASN A 513 -62.29 -52.16 17.62
N TYR A 514 -62.48 -52.86 16.49
CA TYR A 514 -61.87 -52.48 15.21
C TYR A 514 -62.34 -51.12 14.71
N GLU A 515 -63.60 -50.76 14.89
CA GLU A 515 -64.12 -49.42 14.58
C GLU A 515 -63.42 -48.34 15.41
N LYS A 516 -63.22 -48.57 16.73
CA LYS A 516 -62.45 -47.66 17.58
C LYS A 516 -60.99 -47.58 17.16
N GLN A 517 -60.35 -48.70 16.84
CA GLN A 517 -58.97 -48.71 16.36
C GLN A 517 -58.84 -47.95 15.02
N LEU A 518 -59.78 -48.13 14.10
CA LEU A 518 -59.81 -47.42 12.82
C LEU A 518 -60.01 -45.91 13.03
N GLN A 519 -60.89 -45.50 13.93
CA GLN A 519 -61.07 -44.08 14.30
C GLN A 519 -59.80 -43.48 14.89
N VAL A 520 -59.07 -44.23 15.73
CA VAL A 520 -57.77 -43.79 16.27
C VAL A 520 -56.74 -43.64 15.16
N ILE A 521 -56.64 -44.60 14.25
CA ILE A 521 -55.71 -44.54 13.10
C ILE A 521 -56.07 -43.38 12.18
N GLN A 522 -57.36 -43.14 11.89
CA GLN A 522 -57.82 -42.01 11.09
C GLN A 522 -57.52 -40.66 11.78
N GLY A 523 -57.63 -40.59 13.11
CA GLY A 523 -57.21 -39.43 13.89
C GLY A 523 -55.71 -39.17 13.76
N GLN A 524 -54.89 -40.21 13.92
CA GLN A 524 -53.43 -40.12 13.75
C GLN A 524 -53.03 -39.75 12.31
N GLU A 525 -53.76 -40.24 11.30
CA GLU A 525 -53.55 -39.89 9.89
C GLU A 525 -53.89 -38.42 9.62
N ALA A 526 -54.96 -37.90 10.23
CA ALA A 526 -55.31 -36.49 10.14
C ALA A 526 -54.26 -35.59 10.83
N GLU A 527 -53.81 -35.97 12.02
CA GLU A 527 -52.76 -35.23 12.76
C GLU A 527 -51.44 -35.21 11.98
N THR A 528 -51.01 -36.35 11.42
CA THR A 528 -49.79 -36.41 10.59
C THR A 528 -49.94 -35.60 9.31
N ARG A 529 -51.12 -35.60 8.67
CA ARG A 529 -51.39 -34.75 7.50
C ARG A 529 -51.30 -33.26 7.82
N ASP A 530 -51.82 -32.83 8.97
CA ASP A 530 -51.73 -31.43 9.38
C ASP A 530 -50.30 -31.05 9.79
N GLN A 531 -49.54 -31.98 10.39
CA GLN A 531 -48.12 -31.81 10.64
C GLN A 531 -47.32 -31.64 9.34
N VAL A 532 -47.62 -32.43 8.30
CA VAL A 532 -47.00 -32.30 6.97
C VAL A 532 -47.34 -30.95 6.33
N LYS A 533 -48.60 -30.49 6.40
CA LYS A 533 -48.96 -29.15 5.90
C LYS A 533 -48.20 -28.04 6.64
N LYS A 534 -48.07 -28.15 7.97
CA LYS A 534 -47.30 -27.19 8.77
C LYS A 534 -45.83 -27.18 8.35
N LEU A 535 -45.22 -28.34 8.16
CA LEU A 535 -43.85 -28.46 7.66
C LEU A 535 -43.71 -27.89 6.24
N GLN A 536 -44.66 -28.12 5.34
CA GLN A 536 -44.65 -27.55 4.00
C GLN A 536 -44.74 -26.03 4.00
N VAL A 537 -45.55 -25.43 4.88
CA VAL A 537 -45.63 -23.96 5.02
C VAL A 537 -44.32 -23.41 5.57
N MET A 538 -43.74 -24.04 6.59
CA MET A 538 -42.45 -23.61 7.14
C MET A 538 -41.31 -23.74 6.11
N LEU A 539 -41.31 -24.81 5.30
CA LEU A 539 -40.33 -24.99 4.23
C LEU A 539 -40.47 -23.91 3.15
N ARG A 540 -41.70 -23.57 2.73
CA ARG A 540 -41.93 -22.45 1.79
C ARG A 540 -41.43 -21.13 2.35
N GLN A 541 -41.77 -20.82 3.61
CA GLN A 541 -41.30 -19.59 4.26
C GLN A 541 -39.77 -19.53 4.36
N ALA A 542 -39.12 -20.67 4.64
CA ALA A 542 -37.66 -20.76 4.67
C ALA A 542 -37.04 -20.55 3.28
N ASN A 543 -37.63 -21.13 2.23
CA ASN A 543 -37.17 -20.91 0.85
C ASN A 543 -37.37 -19.45 0.41
N ASP A 544 -38.53 -18.85 0.67
CA ASP A 544 -38.78 -17.44 0.32
C ASP A 544 -37.82 -16.50 1.08
N GLN A 545 -37.46 -16.86 2.32
CA GLN A 545 -36.45 -16.13 3.08
C GLN A 545 -35.06 -16.31 2.48
N LEU A 546 -34.69 -17.52 2.07
CA LEU A 546 -33.41 -17.80 1.43
C LEU A 546 -33.26 -17.02 0.12
N GLU A 547 -34.28 -17.03 -0.74
CA GLU A 547 -34.29 -16.28 -2.01
C GLU A 547 -34.11 -14.78 -1.76
N ARG A 548 -34.82 -14.21 -0.78
CA ARG A 548 -34.65 -12.81 -0.39
C ARG A 548 -33.22 -12.51 0.07
N THR A 549 -32.66 -13.33 0.96
CA THR A 549 -31.28 -13.13 1.43
C THR A 549 -30.25 -13.32 0.32
N MET A 550 -30.50 -14.18 -0.66
CA MET A 550 -29.64 -14.36 -1.83
C MET A 550 -29.68 -13.13 -2.75
N SER A 551 -30.86 -12.54 -2.97
CA SER A 551 -31.02 -11.30 -3.74
C SER A 551 -30.31 -10.12 -3.05
N GLU A 552 -30.55 -9.95 -1.74
CA GLU A 552 -29.91 -8.89 -0.94
C GLU A 552 -28.38 -9.05 -0.94
N LYS A 553 -27.88 -10.28 -0.83
CA LYS A 553 -26.45 -10.57 -0.92
C LYS A 553 -25.90 -10.20 -2.30
N GLN A 554 -26.59 -10.57 -3.38
CA GLN A 554 -26.17 -10.23 -4.75
C GLN A 554 -26.12 -8.72 -4.97
N GLU A 555 -27.14 -7.99 -4.51
CA GLU A 555 -27.18 -6.53 -4.59
C GLU A 555 -26.03 -5.87 -3.81
N LEU A 556 -25.69 -6.40 -2.63
CA LEU A 556 -24.55 -5.93 -1.84
C LEU A 556 -23.21 -6.24 -2.52
N GLU A 557 -23.05 -7.42 -3.12
CA GLU A 557 -21.85 -7.78 -3.89
C GLU A 557 -21.68 -6.87 -5.11
N ASP A 558 -22.76 -6.58 -5.83
CA ASP A 558 -22.75 -5.67 -6.98
C ASP A 558 -22.46 -4.23 -6.56
N SER A 559 -23.04 -3.76 -5.45
CA SER A 559 -22.75 -2.43 -4.89
C SER A 559 -21.29 -2.31 -4.43
N MET A 560 -20.75 -3.33 -3.76
CA MET A 560 -19.34 -3.38 -3.37
C MET A 560 -18.43 -3.35 -4.61
N LYS A 561 -18.76 -4.13 -5.64
CA LYS A 561 -18.00 -4.19 -6.88
C LYS A 561 -17.99 -2.83 -7.58
N GLN A 562 -19.15 -2.20 -7.73
CA GLN A 562 -19.25 -0.86 -8.30
C GLN A 562 -18.44 0.17 -7.50
N GLY A 563 -18.54 0.15 -6.16
CA GLY A 563 -17.75 1.02 -5.29
C GLY A 563 -16.24 0.81 -5.44
N ASN A 564 -15.80 -0.44 -5.62
CA ASN A 564 -14.40 -0.77 -5.87
C ASN A 564 -13.92 -0.28 -7.25
N GLU A 565 -14.74 -0.41 -8.29
CA GLU A 565 -14.44 0.10 -9.63
C GLU A 565 -14.35 1.64 -9.63
N GLU A 566 -15.28 2.33 -8.96
CA GLU A 566 -15.26 3.79 -8.82
C GLU A 566 -14.06 4.30 -8.03
N THR A 567 -13.71 3.64 -6.91
CA THR A 567 -12.52 4.00 -6.13
C THR A 567 -11.25 3.75 -6.92
N THR A 568 -11.15 2.64 -7.65
CA THR A 568 -10.02 2.34 -8.53
C THR A 568 -9.88 3.40 -9.63
N ALA A 569 -10.98 3.80 -10.26
CA ALA A 569 -10.98 4.87 -11.28
C ALA A 569 -10.53 6.22 -10.70
N LYS A 570 -11.01 6.58 -9.50
CA LYS A 570 -10.58 7.80 -8.79
C LYS A 570 -9.10 7.77 -8.44
N VAL A 571 -8.59 6.63 -7.95
CA VAL A 571 -7.16 6.45 -7.64
C VAL A 571 -6.32 6.59 -8.90
N ALA A 572 -6.70 5.97 -10.02
CA ALA A 572 -5.99 6.09 -11.28
C ALA A 572 -5.94 7.54 -11.79
N ALA A 573 -7.05 8.29 -11.71
CA ALA A 573 -7.10 9.69 -12.09
C ALA A 573 -6.22 10.58 -11.18
N LEU A 574 -6.21 10.31 -9.87
CA LEU A 574 -5.32 11.02 -8.94
C LEU A 574 -3.85 10.71 -9.21
N MET A 575 -3.49 9.45 -9.48
CA MET A 575 -2.12 9.07 -9.84
C MET A 575 -1.67 9.77 -11.12
N GLN A 576 -2.52 9.85 -12.14
CA GLN A 576 -2.21 10.59 -13.37
C GLN A 576 -1.96 12.07 -13.08
N ARG A 577 -2.83 12.72 -12.28
CA ARG A 577 -2.64 14.13 -11.89
C ARG A 577 -1.36 14.36 -11.11
N VAL A 578 -0.98 13.43 -10.23
CA VAL A 578 0.29 13.50 -9.50
C VAL A 578 1.45 13.44 -10.49
N GLN A 579 1.45 12.48 -11.41
CA GLN A 579 2.50 12.34 -12.42
C GLN A 579 2.62 13.58 -13.32
N GLU A 580 1.50 14.14 -13.77
CA GLU A 580 1.47 15.39 -14.54
C GLU A 580 2.05 16.56 -13.71
N SER A 581 1.68 16.67 -12.44
CA SER A 581 2.21 17.72 -11.55
C SER A 581 3.70 17.59 -11.25
N GLU A 582 4.22 16.36 -11.11
CA GLU A 582 5.64 16.09 -10.93
C GLU A 582 6.45 16.45 -12.18
N SER A 583 5.91 16.13 -13.36
CA SER A 583 6.52 16.49 -14.64
C SER A 583 6.58 18.02 -14.84
N LEU A 584 5.52 18.72 -14.42
CA LEU A 584 5.47 20.18 -14.44
C LEU A 584 6.44 20.81 -13.43
N LEU A 585 6.52 20.25 -12.22
CA LEU A 585 7.47 20.72 -11.21
C LEU A 585 8.91 20.58 -11.69
N LYS A 586 9.25 19.45 -12.31
CA LYS A 586 10.60 19.21 -12.86
C LYS A 586 10.96 20.22 -13.95
N THR A 587 10.04 20.45 -14.89
CA THR A 587 10.24 21.44 -15.97
C THR A 587 10.36 22.87 -15.43
N LEU A 588 9.57 23.25 -14.42
CA LEU A 588 9.70 24.54 -13.74
C LEU A 588 11.04 24.68 -13.00
N GLN A 589 11.52 23.62 -12.35
CA GLN A 589 12.82 23.63 -11.66
C GLN A 589 13.99 23.79 -12.65
N GLU A 590 13.93 23.13 -13.80
CA GLU A 590 14.90 23.28 -14.88
C GLU A 590 14.89 24.70 -15.46
N ALA A 591 13.70 25.25 -15.73
CA ALA A 591 13.52 26.63 -16.22
C ALA A 591 14.05 27.66 -15.21
N PHE A 592 13.75 27.50 -13.91
CA PHE A 592 14.28 28.37 -12.86
C PHE A 592 15.80 28.31 -12.77
N SER A 593 16.38 27.11 -12.87
CA SER A 593 17.84 26.93 -12.85
C SER A 593 18.51 27.59 -14.06
N GLN A 594 17.87 27.53 -15.23
CA GLN A 594 18.32 28.24 -16.43
C GLN A 594 18.23 29.76 -16.25
N ALA A 595 17.09 30.27 -15.76
CA ALA A 595 16.91 31.69 -15.51
C ALA A 595 17.95 32.23 -14.52
N LYS A 596 18.22 31.50 -13.43
CA LYS A 596 19.26 31.84 -12.46
C LYS A 596 20.63 31.93 -13.11
N ARG A 597 21.02 30.95 -13.93
CA ARG A 597 22.31 30.97 -14.65
C ARG A 597 22.41 32.17 -15.59
N ASN A 598 21.36 32.45 -16.37
CA ASN A 598 21.32 33.60 -17.27
C ASN A 598 21.48 34.93 -16.51
N THR A 599 20.81 35.09 -15.36
CA THR A 599 20.94 36.30 -14.54
C THR A 599 22.34 36.43 -13.93
N GLN A 600 22.95 35.32 -13.50
CA GLN A 600 24.33 35.31 -13.00
C GLN A 600 25.33 35.72 -14.09
N GLU A 601 25.16 35.23 -15.31
CA GLU A 601 25.97 35.62 -16.48
C GLU A 601 25.80 37.12 -16.79
N GLN A 602 24.56 37.63 -16.80
CA GLN A 602 24.31 39.07 -16.98
C GLN A 602 24.96 39.92 -15.88
N MET A 603 24.87 39.46 -14.62
CA MET A 603 25.53 40.14 -13.50
C MET A 603 27.05 40.18 -13.67
N ALA A 604 27.66 39.08 -14.14
CA ALA A 604 29.10 39.02 -14.39
C ALA A 604 29.54 40.03 -15.47
N VAL A 605 28.79 40.13 -16.57
CA VAL A 605 29.06 41.13 -17.63
C VAL A 605 28.93 42.56 -17.10
N LEU A 606 27.89 42.83 -16.30
CA LEU A 606 27.71 44.15 -15.68
C LEU A 606 28.84 44.49 -14.70
N MET A 607 29.30 43.52 -13.89
CA MET A 607 30.45 43.73 -13.01
C MET A 607 31.72 44.03 -13.78
N GLN A 608 31.99 43.28 -14.86
CA GLN A 608 33.18 43.49 -15.68
C GLN A 608 33.16 44.86 -16.38
N SER A 609 32.02 45.26 -16.95
CA SER A 609 31.87 46.60 -17.56
C SER A 609 32.01 47.73 -16.53
N ARG A 610 31.47 47.55 -15.30
CA ARG A 610 31.65 48.52 -14.20
C ARG A 610 33.13 48.67 -13.84
N GLU A 611 33.87 47.57 -13.76
CA GLU A 611 35.32 47.59 -13.47
C GLU A 611 36.09 48.32 -14.56
N GLN A 612 35.82 48.02 -15.83
CA GLN A 612 36.43 48.73 -16.97
C GLN A 612 36.17 50.24 -16.91
N VAL A 613 34.93 50.66 -16.63
CA VAL A 613 34.60 52.08 -16.49
C VAL A 613 35.33 52.71 -15.30
N ALA A 614 35.44 52.00 -14.17
CA ALA A 614 36.15 52.49 -12.99
C ALA A 614 37.66 52.65 -13.24
N GLU A 615 38.28 51.74 -13.99
CA GLU A 615 39.69 51.84 -14.41
C GLU A 615 39.92 53.04 -15.34
N GLU A 616 39.04 53.23 -16.32
CA GLU A 616 39.08 54.37 -17.25
C GLU A 616 38.90 55.70 -16.51
N LEU A 617 37.96 55.77 -15.56
CA LEU A 617 37.73 56.95 -14.74
C LEU A 617 38.95 57.24 -13.85
N SER A 618 39.55 56.22 -13.25
CA SER A 618 40.78 56.33 -12.47
C SER A 618 41.99 56.79 -13.31
N ARG A 619 42.07 56.37 -14.58
CA ARG A 619 43.09 56.84 -15.53
C ARG A 619 42.88 58.32 -15.84
N LEU A 620 41.66 58.71 -16.23
CA LEU A 620 41.33 60.09 -16.55
C LEU A 620 41.55 61.03 -15.35
N GLN A 621 41.26 60.55 -14.14
CA GLN A 621 41.47 61.31 -12.91
C GLN A 621 42.96 61.56 -12.65
N ARG A 622 43.82 60.53 -12.82
CA ARG A 622 45.29 60.71 -12.76
C ARG A 622 45.81 61.69 -13.80
N ASP A 623 45.30 61.64 -15.03
CA ASP A 623 45.70 62.56 -16.09
C ASP A 623 45.28 64.00 -15.80
N ASN A 624 44.08 64.20 -15.25
CA ASN A 624 43.56 65.51 -14.84
C ASN A 624 44.36 66.10 -13.67
N ASP A 625 44.65 65.30 -12.65
CA ASP A 625 45.52 65.69 -11.53
C ASP A 625 46.92 66.06 -12.02
N GLY A 626 47.45 65.32 -13.00
CA GLY A 626 48.72 65.62 -13.65
C GLY A 626 48.70 66.94 -14.44
N LEU A 627 47.62 67.23 -15.17
CA LEU A 627 47.46 68.45 -15.95
C LEU A 627 47.22 69.68 -15.06
N THR A 628 46.36 69.56 -14.05
CA THR A 628 46.12 70.63 -13.07
C THR A 628 47.38 70.92 -12.24
N GLY A 629 48.13 69.89 -11.85
CA GLY A 629 49.44 70.04 -11.21
C GLY A 629 50.44 70.79 -12.09
N LYS A 630 50.54 70.44 -13.39
CA LYS A 630 51.38 71.15 -14.36
C LYS A 630 50.91 72.59 -14.59
N HIS A 631 49.61 72.84 -14.71
CA HIS A 631 49.04 74.17 -14.90
C HIS A 631 49.27 75.06 -13.67
N ARG A 632 49.10 74.51 -12.46
CA ARG A 632 49.41 75.20 -11.20
C ARG A 632 50.90 75.56 -11.11
N LEU A 633 51.79 74.66 -11.50
CA LEU A 633 53.22 74.93 -11.57
C LEU A 633 53.54 76.04 -12.59
N HIS A 634 52.90 76.00 -13.76
CA HIS A 634 53.11 76.99 -14.81
C HIS A 634 52.58 78.38 -14.44
N LEU A 635 51.44 78.46 -13.76
CA LEU A 635 50.88 79.69 -13.19
C LEU A 635 51.76 80.25 -12.05
N SER A 636 52.29 79.37 -11.20
CA SER A 636 53.21 79.75 -10.12
C SER A 636 54.53 80.31 -10.66
N LEU A 637 55.04 79.75 -11.76
CA LEU A 637 56.24 80.25 -12.44
C LEU A 637 55.97 81.58 -13.15
N GLN A 638 54.79 81.74 -13.76
CA GLN A 638 54.39 82.97 -14.45
C GLN A 638 54.11 84.14 -13.48
N GLN A 639 53.61 83.87 -12.27
CA GLN A 639 53.45 84.89 -11.21
C GLN A 639 54.77 85.31 -10.56
N GLN A 640 55.85 84.51 -10.70
CA GLN A 640 57.18 84.86 -10.19
C GLN A 640 57.95 85.86 -11.07
N GLU A 641 57.40 86.31 -12.21
CA GLU A 641 58.10 87.21 -13.13
C GLU A 641 58.31 88.66 -12.62
N ASP A 642 57.78 89.03 -11.45
CA ASP A 642 58.03 90.34 -10.81
C ASP A 642 58.96 90.27 -9.57
N PHE A 643 59.98 89.41 -9.60
CA PHE A 643 61.06 89.48 -8.60
C PHE A 643 61.95 90.70 -8.86
N LYS A 644 61.58 91.87 -8.31
CA LYS A 644 62.48 93.03 -8.25
C LYS A 644 63.57 92.76 -7.22
N LEU A 645 64.78 92.52 -7.72
CA LEU A 645 65.98 92.33 -6.92
C LEU A 645 66.21 93.56 -6.03
N PRO A 646 66.17 93.44 -4.68
CA PRO A 646 66.36 94.59 -3.80
C PRO A 646 67.75 95.20 -4.01
N THR A 647 67.80 96.48 -4.37
CA THR A 647 69.06 97.18 -4.66
C THR A 647 69.74 97.72 -3.39
N MET A 648 69.07 97.66 -2.24
CA MET A 648 69.58 98.11 -0.94
C MET A 648 69.61 96.99 0.10
N VAL A 649 70.72 96.88 0.84
CA VAL A 649 70.96 95.79 1.81
C VAL A 649 69.92 95.76 2.93
N GLN A 650 69.42 96.92 3.37
CA GLN A 650 68.40 97.00 4.42
C GLN A 650 67.04 96.46 3.96
N GLU A 651 66.65 96.70 2.71
CA GLU A 651 65.41 96.18 2.11
C GLU A 651 65.49 94.67 1.90
N LEU A 652 66.66 94.17 1.48
CA LEU A 652 66.93 92.73 1.39
C LEU A 652 66.83 92.05 2.76
N GLN A 653 67.38 92.67 3.80
CA GLN A 653 67.39 92.11 5.15
C GLN A 653 65.98 92.07 5.76
N ALA A 654 65.16 93.12 5.54
CA ALA A 654 63.76 93.14 5.92
C ALA A 654 62.92 92.10 5.16
N LEU A 655 63.12 91.97 3.84
CA LEU A 655 62.44 90.97 3.02
C LEU A 655 62.83 89.54 3.44
N VAL A 656 64.10 89.29 3.73
CA VAL A 656 64.57 87.98 4.23
C VAL A 656 63.97 87.65 5.61
N LEU A 657 63.81 88.63 6.49
CA LEU A 657 63.17 88.44 7.79
C LEU A 657 61.68 88.14 7.62
N GLN A 658 60.98 88.90 6.78
CA GLN A 658 59.57 88.69 6.50
C GLN A 658 59.32 87.35 5.82
N LEU A 659 60.16 86.94 4.85
CA LEU A 659 60.09 85.61 4.24
C LEU A 659 60.38 84.50 5.26
N ARG A 660 61.28 84.71 6.23
CA ARG A 660 61.51 83.75 7.32
C ARG A 660 60.29 83.64 8.23
N GLU A 661 59.64 84.75 8.57
CA GLU A 661 58.40 84.75 9.36
C GLU A 661 57.26 84.05 8.60
N ASP A 662 57.06 84.39 7.32
CA ASP A 662 56.04 83.77 6.48
C ASP A 662 56.28 82.26 6.30
N ILE A 663 57.55 81.83 6.13
CA ILE A 663 57.92 80.41 6.08
C ILE A 663 57.60 79.71 7.41
N VAL A 664 57.84 80.36 8.55
CA VAL A 664 57.53 79.80 9.87
C VAL A 664 56.02 79.67 10.05
N VAL A 665 55.23 80.70 9.71
CA VAL A 665 53.77 80.68 9.81
C VAL A 665 53.18 79.58 8.93
N VAL A 666 53.60 79.50 7.67
CA VAL A 666 53.13 78.47 6.73
C VAL A 666 53.53 77.07 7.20
N ARG A 667 54.75 76.89 7.75
CA ARG A 667 55.16 75.61 8.34
C ARG A 667 54.29 75.23 9.54
N THR A 668 54.06 76.15 10.48
CA THR A 668 53.22 75.85 11.65
C THR A 668 51.77 75.52 11.27
N ALA A 669 51.20 76.19 10.27
CA ALA A 669 49.87 75.86 9.76
C ALA A 669 49.83 74.49 9.06
N ALA A 670 50.89 74.15 8.31
CA ALA A 670 51.05 72.84 7.69
C ALA A 670 51.19 71.72 8.73
N ASP A 671 52.00 71.92 9.78
CA ASP A 671 52.19 70.97 10.87
C ASP A 671 50.86 70.69 11.61
N HIS A 672 50.08 71.73 11.91
CA HIS A 672 48.75 71.56 12.52
C HIS A 672 47.74 70.85 11.63
N LEU A 673 47.79 71.09 10.32
CA LEU A 673 46.94 70.37 9.37
C LEU A 673 47.37 68.90 9.26
N GLU A 674 48.68 68.65 9.26
CA GLU A 674 49.24 67.30 9.25
C GLU A 674 48.85 66.51 10.50
N GLU A 675 48.87 67.12 11.68
CA GLU A 675 48.39 66.51 12.92
C GLU A 675 46.90 66.20 12.89
N LYS A 676 46.07 67.10 12.34
CA LYS A 676 44.62 66.85 12.16
C LYS A 676 44.36 65.68 11.21
N LEU A 677 45.05 65.65 10.07
CA LEU A 677 44.95 64.56 9.10
C LEU A 677 45.43 63.24 9.70
N LYS A 678 46.51 63.24 10.50
CA LYS A 678 46.97 62.05 11.23
C LYS A 678 45.92 61.53 12.21
N ALA A 679 45.28 62.42 12.97
CA ALA A 679 44.20 62.05 13.89
C ALA A 679 42.98 61.49 13.15
N GLU A 680 42.59 62.09 12.03
CA GLU A 680 41.48 61.61 11.19
C GLU A 680 41.79 60.26 10.54
N ILE A 681 43.02 60.04 10.06
CA ILE A 681 43.48 58.75 9.55
C ILE A 681 43.43 57.68 10.63
N LEU A 682 43.83 57.99 11.87
CA LEU A 682 43.76 57.04 12.99
C LEU A 682 42.31 56.69 13.32
N PHE A 683 41.42 57.68 13.40
CA PHE A 683 40.00 57.45 13.64
C PHE A 683 39.36 56.58 12.55
N LEU A 684 39.62 56.88 11.28
CA LEU A 684 39.11 56.08 10.16
C LEU A 684 39.69 54.66 10.16
N LYS A 685 40.94 54.47 10.59
CA LYS A 685 41.53 53.13 10.75
C LYS A 685 40.87 52.34 11.87
N GLU A 686 40.61 52.96 13.02
CA GLU A 686 39.89 52.32 14.13
C GLU A 686 38.46 51.97 13.73
N GLN A 687 37.77 52.85 13.01
CA GLN A 687 36.43 52.58 12.49
C GLN A 687 36.43 51.45 11.45
N LEU A 688 37.37 51.46 10.50
CA LEU A 688 37.53 50.38 9.52
C LEU A 688 37.82 49.05 10.21
N GLN A 689 38.67 49.05 11.25
CA GLN A 689 39.01 47.85 12.00
C GLN A 689 37.80 47.31 12.79
N ALA A 690 36.97 48.18 13.36
CA ALA A 690 35.73 47.78 14.03
C ALA A 690 34.73 47.17 13.03
N GLU A 691 34.53 47.80 11.88
CA GLU A 691 33.69 47.27 10.79
C GLU A 691 34.22 45.93 10.25
N GLN A 692 35.54 45.80 10.11
CA GLN A 692 36.20 44.55 9.70
C GLN A 692 35.93 43.42 10.71
N CYS A 693 36.07 43.69 12.01
CA CYS A 693 35.77 42.71 13.05
C CYS A 693 34.28 42.31 13.06
N LEU A 694 33.37 43.27 12.88
CA LEU A 694 31.94 42.98 12.75
C LEU A 694 31.64 42.12 11.53
N LYS A 695 32.27 42.42 10.40
CA LYS A 695 32.15 41.64 9.16
C LYS A 695 32.65 40.21 9.36
N GLU A 696 33.83 40.03 9.96
CA GLU A 696 34.41 38.71 10.26
C GLU A 696 33.48 37.90 11.18
N ASN A 697 32.92 38.52 12.23
CA ASN A 697 31.95 37.85 13.12
C ASN A 697 30.67 37.40 12.38
N LEU A 698 30.18 38.21 11.44
CA LEU A 698 29.02 37.88 10.61
C LEU A 698 29.35 36.76 9.61
N GLU A 699 30.53 36.80 8.99
CA GLU A 699 31.02 35.73 8.11
C GLU A 699 31.15 34.41 8.86
N ASP A 700 31.71 34.42 10.08
CA ASP A 700 31.82 33.23 10.94
C ASP A 700 30.43 32.68 11.33
N THR A 701 29.47 33.55 11.64
CA THR A 701 28.09 33.13 11.97
C THR A 701 27.41 32.48 10.76
N LEU A 702 27.50 33.11 9.59
CA LEU A 702 26.95 32.55 8.36
C LEU A 702 27.65 31.25 7.96
N GLN A 703 28.96 31.14 8.21
CA GLN A 703 29.71 29.92 7.95
C GLN A 703 29.24 28.77 8.86
N LEU A 704 28.98 29.04 10.15
CA LEU A 704 28.38 28.06 11.07
C LEU A 704 26.97 27.63 10.63
N GLU A 705 26.12 28.55 10.15
CA GLU A 705 24.80 28.20 9.62
C GLU A 705 24.89 27.35 8.35
N ILE A 706 25.84 27.66 7.46
CA ILE A 706 26.13 26.87 6.25
C ILE A 706 26.58 25.46 6.63
N ASP A 707 27.48 25.33 7.61
CA ASP A 707 28.00 24.04 8.04
C ASP A 707 26.92 23.21 8.77
N GLY A 708 26.06 23.85 9.57
CA GLY A 708 24.86 23.22 10.12
C GLY A 708 23.90 22.70 9.04
N CYS A 709 23.62 23.51 8.00
CA CYS A 709 22.82 23.06 6.86
C CYS A 709 23.46 21.86 6.14
N LYS A 710 24.79 21.82 5.99
CA LYS A 710 25.50 20.69 5.36
C LYS A 710 25.38 19.42 6.21
N GLU A 711 25.48 19.53 7.53
CA GLU A 711 25.28 18.40 8.45
C GLU A 711 23.85 17.87 8.38
N GLU A 712 22.85 18.75 8.32
CA GLU A 712 21.45 18.35 8.11
C GLU A 712 21.27 17.62 6.78
N ILE A 713 21.84 18.13 5.67
CA ILE A 713 21.80 17.47 4.37
C ILE A 713 22.49 16.09 4.42
N ALA A 714 23.64 15.99 5.08
CA ALA A 714 24.33 14.73 5.27
C ALA A 714 23.47 13.72 6.07
N SER A 715 22.84 14.17 7.15
CA SER A 715 21.92 13.34 7.94
C SER A 715 20.73 12.86 7.12
N LEU A 716 20.09 13.74 6.33
CA LEU A 716 18.98 13.40 5.44
C LEU A 716 19.40 12.41 4.35
N SER A 717 20.61 12.58 3.79
CA SER A 717 21.15 11.65 2.80
C SER A 717 21.41 10.26 3.40
N SER A 718 21.89 10.18 4.64
CA SER A 718 22.09 8.91 5.36
C SER A 718 20.76 8.23 5.70
N LEU A 719 19.74 9.01 6.08
CA LEU A 719 18.40 8.49 6.31
C LEU A 719 17.78 7.98 5.00
N LYS A 720 18.05 8.65 3.88
CA LYS A 720 17.59 8.23 2.55
C LYS A 720 18.24 6.91 2.13
N THR A 721 19.55 6.73 2.32
CA THR A 721 20.21 5.45 1.98
C THR A 721 19.69 4.31 2.84
N GLU A 722 19.43 4.57 4.13
CA GLU A 722 18.86 3.58 5.03
C GLU A 722 17.41 3.22 4.65
N LEU A 723 16.60 4.20 4.24
CA LEU A 723 15.26 3.95 3.71
C LEU A 723 15.28 3.06 2.46
N GLU A 724 16.21 3.33 1.52
CA GLU A 724 16.36 2.49 0.32
C GLU A 724 16.85 1.07 0.65
N ARG A 725 17.73 0.91 1.65
CA ARG A 725 18.14 -0.41 2.16
C ARG A 725 16.94 -1.18 2.72
N VAL A 726 16.13 -0.54 3.56
CA VAL A 726 14.92 -1.17 4.15
C VAL A 726 13.89 -1.53 3.07
N LYS A 727 13.73 -0.70 2.03
CA LYS A 727 12.87 -1.02 0.88
C LYS A 727 13.36 -2.27 0.14
N ALA A 728 14.66 -2.36 -0.14
CA ALA A 728 15.24 -3.53 -0.81
C ALA A 728 15.07 -4.81 0.03
N GLU A 729 15.27 -4.74 1.35
CA GLU A 729 15.03 -5.87 2.25
C GLU A 729 13.56 -6.28 2.29
N LYS A 730 12.64 -5.31 2.28
CA LYS A 730 11.20 -5.58 2.20
C LYS A 730 10.84 -6.30 0.91
N GLU A 731 11.32 -5.83 -0.24
CA GLU A 731 11.09 -6.49 -1.54
C GLU A 731 11.65 -7.91 -1.57
N GLN A 732 12.83 -8.13 -0.97
CA GLN A 732 13.41 -9.45 -0.83
C GLN A 732 12.55 -10.38 0.05
N LEU A 733 12.03 -9.89 1.18
CA LEU A 733 11.15 -10.66 2.05
C LEU A 733 9.80 -10.96 1.37
N GLU A 734 9.25 -10.02 0.63
CA GLU A 734 8.02 -10.21 -0.14
C GLU A 734 8.18 -11.26 -1.25
N SER A 735 9.31 -11.24 -1.98
CA SER A 735 9.60 -12.28 -2.99
C SER A 735 9.79 -13.66 -2.35
N SER A 736 10.49 -13.75 -1.22
CA SER A 736 10.64 -15.01 -0.47
C SER A 736 9.29 -15.53 0.03
N LEU A 737 8.43 -14.64 0.54
CA LEU A 737 7.10 -15.01 1.01
C LEU A 737 6.19 -15.47 -0.14
N ALA A 738 6.29 -14.85 -1.31
CA ALA A 738 5.59 -15.29 -2.53
C ALA A 738 6.05 -16.70 -2.96
N GLU A 739 7.35 -16.98 -2.91
CA GLU A 739 7.90 -18.30 -3.18
C GLU A 739 7.37 -19.33 -2.17
N LYS A 740 7.39 -19.01 -0.86
CA LYS A 740 6.83 -19.89 0.18
C LYS A 740 5.34 -20.15 -0.03
N ARG A 741 4.54 -19.14 -0.39
CA ARG A 741 3.12 -19.32 -0.75
C ARG A 741 2.95 -20.27 -1.93
N LYS A 742 3.77 -20.15 -2.97
CA LYS A 742 3.75 -21.07 -4.12
C LYS A 742 4.10 -22.51 -3.71
N THR A 743 5.11 -22.69 -2.86
CA THR A 743 5.46 -24.03 -2.35
C THR A 743 4.33 -24.61 -1.50
N LEU A 744 3.68 -23.80 -0.66
CA LEU A 744 2.54 -24.24 0.16
C LEU A 744 1.36 -24.67 -0.71
N ALA A 745 1.03 -23.90 -1.76
CA ALA A 745 -0.02 -24.26 -2.70
C ALA A 745 0.27 -25.59 -3.42
N SER A 746 1.54 -25.83 -3.81
CA SER A 746 1.96 -27.11 -4.39
C SER A 746 1.80 -28.27 -3.41
N VAL A 747 2.19 -28.09 -2.15
CA VAL A 747 2.02 -29.10 -1.08
C VAL A 747 0.53 -29.36 -0.80
N GLN A 748 -0.31 -28.32 -0.80
CA GLN A 748 -1.76 -28.46 -0.66
C GLN A 748 -2.36 -29.25 -1.82
N GLY A 749 -1.94 -28.98 -3.07
CA GLY A 749 -2.35 -29.77 -4.23
C GLY A 749 -1.97 -31.25 -4.12
N LEU A 750 -0.74 -31.54 -3.68
CA LEU A 750 -0.30 -32.92 -3.42
C LEU A 750 -1.11 -33.58 -2.31
N LYS A 751 -1.42 -32.85 -1.24
CA LYS A 751 -2.27 -33.34 -0.15
C LYS A 751 -3.66 -33.71 -0.66
N SER A 752 -4.31 -32.85 -1.44
CA SER A 752 -5.64 -33.12 -2.01
C SER A 752 -5.63 -34.36 -2.91
N SER A 753 -4.58 -34.51 -3.74
CA SER A 753 -4.41 -35.71 -4.58
C SER A 753 -4.24 -36.99 -3.75
N LEU A 754 -3.45 -36.94 -2.66
CA LEU A 754 -3.29 -38.08 -1.76
C LEU A 754 -4.58 -38.40 -0.99
N GLU A 755 -5.36 -37.39 -0.58
CA GLU A 755 -6.66 -37.60 0.05
C GLU A 755 -7.68 -38.24 -0.90
N GLU A 756 -7.63 -37.89 -2.18
CA GLU A 756 -8.46 -38.50 -3.22
C GLU A 756 -8.07 -39.97 -3.47
N GLN A 757 -6.77 -40.26 -3.62
CA GLN A 757 -6.27 -41.64 -3.70
C GLN A 757 -6.65 -42.47 -2.47
N LEU A 758 -6.60 -41.89 -1.26
CA LEU A 758 -7.03 -42.55 -0.03
C LEU A 758 -8.54 -42.84 -0.05
N ARG A 759 -9.36 -41.92 -0.55
CA ARG A 759 -10.80 -42.12 -0.73
C ARG A 759 -11.09 -43.26 -1.69
N GLU A 760 -10.44 -43.29 -2.85
CA GLU A 760 -10.57 -44.38 -3.84
C GLU A 760 -10.13 -45.74 -3.27
N LEU A 761 -9.01 -45.78 -2.55
CA LEU A 761 -8.56 -47.00 -1.88
C LEU A 761 -9.53 -47.45 -0.79
N THR A 762 -10.18 -46.51 -0.10
CA THR A 762 -11.17 -46.83 0.93
C THR A 762 -12.45 -47.39 0.30
N THR A 763 -12.95 -46.80 -0.80
CA THR A 763 -14.15 -47.30 -1.48
C THR A 763 -13.91 -48.68 -2.08
N THR A 764 -12.78 -48.89 -2.75
CA THR A 764 -12.39 -50.21 -3.29
C THR A 764 -12.23 -51.24 -2.19
N LYS A 765 -11.62 -50.88 -1.05
CA LYS A 765 -11.56 -51.76 0.13
C LYS A 765 -12.95 -52.15 0.63
N THR A 766 -13.86 -51.19 0.81
CA THR A 766 -15.23 -51.50 1.29
C THR A 766 -16.01 -52.38 0.31
N ALA A 767 -15.82 -52.20 -1.00
CA ALA A 767 -16.43 -53.05 -2.02
C ALA A 767 -15.89 -54.48 -1.97
N LEU A 768 -14.57 -54.65 -1.78
CA LEU A 768 -13.96 -55.97 -1.62
C LEU A 768 -14.40 -56.64 -0.30
N GLU A 769 -14.52 -55.88 0.80
CA GLU A 769 -15.05 -56.40 2.07
C GLU A 769 -16.50 -56.89 1.92
N ALA A 770 -17.35 -56.15 1.19
CA ALA A 770 -18.70 -56.58 0.87
C ALA A 770 -18.74 -57.86 0.02
N GLN A 771 -17.90 -57.96 -1.01
CA GLN A 771 -17.77 -59.19 -1.81
C GLN A 771 -17.33 -60.39 -0.96
N VAL A 772 -16.39 -60.19 -0.03
CA VAL A 772 -15.95 -61.25 0.88
C VAL A 772 -17.09 -61.70 1.81
N LEU A 773 -17.95 -60.79 2.27
CA LEU A 773 -19.13 -61.14 3.06
C LEU A 773 -20.13 -61.95 2.22
N ASP A 774 -20.42 -61.51 1.00
CA ASP A 774 -21.33 -62.24 0.09
C ASP A 774 -20.82 -63.66 -0.22
N GLU A 775 -19.51 -63.83 -0.46
CA GLU A 775 -18.91 -65.15 -0.67
C GLU A 775 -18.94 -66.02 0.58
N LYS A 776 -18.79 -65.43 1.78
CA LYS A 776 -18.99 -66.15 3.05
C LYS A 776 -20.44 -66.62 3.21
N ASP A 777 -21.42 -65.78 2.88
CA ASP A 777 -22.83 -66.13 2.96
C ASP A 777 -23.23 -67.19 1.93
N LYS A 778 -22.61 -67.16 0.72
CA LYS A 778 -22.75 -68.24 -0.26
C LYS A 778 -22.13 -69.54 0.26
N ALA A 779 -20.93 -69.50 0.81
CA ALA A 779 -20.28 -70.67 1.40
C ALA A 779 -21.09 -71.26 2.55
N LEU A 780 -21.67 -70.41 3.42
CA LEU A 780 -22.54 -70.84 4.51
C LEU A 780 -23.81 -71.53 3.97
N ARG A 781 -24.44 -70.96 2.94
CA ARG A 781 -25.60 -71.58 2.28
C ARG A 781 -25.26 -72.94 1.68
N LEU A 782 -24.16 -73.04 0.94
CA LEU A 782 -23.69 -74.31 0.38
C LEU A 782 -23.36 -75.32 1.48
N GLN A 783 -22.80 -74.89 2.61
CA GLN A 783 -22.57 -75.75 3.77
C GLN A 783 -23.90 -76.25 4.35
N THR A 784 -24.90 -75.39 4.52
CA THR A 784 -26.22 -75.82 5.01
C THR A 784 -26.91 -76.77 4.03
N GLU A 785 -26.80 -76.54 2.72
CA GLU A 785 -27.33 -77.46 1.70
C GLU A 785 -26.60 -78.81 1.73
N LEU A 786 -25.27 -78.79 1.90
CA LEU A 786 -24.48 -80.00 2.06
C LEU A 786 -24.89 -80.77 3.32
N ASP A 787 -25.00 -80.11 4.47
CA ASP A 787 -25.42 -80.73 5.74
C ASP A 787 -26.82 -81.34 5.64
N VAL A 788 -27.76 -80.64 4.98
CA VAL A 788 -29.11 -81.18 4.71
C VAL A 788 -29.02 -82.39 3.78
N SER A 789 -28.20 -82.33 2.72
CA SER A 789 -28.03 -83.46 1.80
C SER A 789 -27.39 -84.67 2.48
N GLU A 790 -26.38 -84.46 3.34
CA GLU A 790 -25.75 -85.51 4.14
C GLU A 790 -26.76 -86.10 5.13
N GLN A 791 -27.58 -85.27 5.77
CA GLN A 791 -28.62 -85.73 6.68
C GLN A 791 -29.66 -86.58 5.94
N VAL A 792 -30.13 -86.13 4.77
CA VAL A 792 -31.02 -86.91 3.91
C VAL A 792 -30.38 -88.25 3.52
N GLN A 793 -29.09 -88.27 3.16
CA GLN A 793 -28.39 -89.53 2.88
C GLN A 793 -28.31 -90.45 4.10
N ARG A 794 -27.99 -89.93 5.29
CA ARG A 794 -28.00 -90.70 6.55
C ARG A 794 -29.37 -91.28 6.83
N ASP A 795 -30.43 -90.51 6.61
CA ASP A 795 -31.81 -90.94 6.79
C ASP A 795 -32.22 -92.03 5.78
N PHE A 796 -31.81 -91.91 4.51
CA PHE A 796 -31.97 -92.99 3.53
C PHE A 796 -31.23 -94.27 3.93
N VAL A 797 -30.02 -94.15 4.47
CA VAL A 797 -29.25 -95.31 4.97
C VAL A 797 -29.97 -95.93 6.17
N LYS A 798 -30.39 -95.14 7.16
CA LYS A 798 -31.17 -95.62 8.32
C LYS A 798 -32.47 -96.32 7.90
N LEU A 799 -33.20 -95.73 6.96
CA LEU A 799 -34.43 -96.30 6.42
C LEU A 799 -34.15 -97.62 5.71
N SER A 800 -33.13 -97.68 4.86
CA SER A 800 -32.76 -98.91 4.12
C SER A 800 -32.29 -100.02 5.06
N GLN A 801 -31.47 -99.70 6.08
CA GLN A 801 -31.05 -100.65 7.11
C GLN A 801 -32.25 -101.18 7.90
N THR A 802 -33.16 -100.29 8.33
CA THR A 802 -34.37 -100.71 9.05
C THR A 802 -35.22 -101.62 8.18
N LEU A 803 -35.46 -101.24 6.93
CA LEU A 803 -36.23 -102.05 5.98
C LEU A 803 -35.60 -103.44 5.80
N GLN A 804 -34.26 -103.50 5.72
CA GLN A 804 -33.52 -104.76 5.57
C GLN A 804 -33.63 -105.65 6.82
N VAL A 805 -33.57 -105.07 8.03
CA VAL A 805 -33.83 -105.81 9.28
C VAL A 805 -35.27 -106.33 9.32
N GLN A 806 -36.25 -105.55 8.88
CA GLN A 806 -37.66 -105.97 8.87
C GLN A 806 -37.90 -107.08 7.85
N LEU A 807 -37.30 -106.99 6.66
CA LEU A 807 -37.36 -108.05 5.65
C LEU A 807 -36.71 -109.35 6.15
N GLU A 808 -35.59 -109.27 6.87
CA GLU A 808 -34.94 -110.45 7.46
C GLU A 808 -35.79 -111.03 8.62
N ARG A 809 -36.44 -110.20 9.44
CA ARG A 809 -37.42 -110.67 10.45
C ARG A 809 -38.62 -111.37 9.81
N ILE A 810 -39.10 -110.89 8.66
CA ILE A 810 -40.16 -111.55 7.89
C ILE A 810 -39.67 -112.90 7.35
N ARG A 811 -38.42 -112.97 6.86
CA ARG A 811 -37.82 -114.21 6.34
C ARG A 811 -37.67 -115.28 7.42
N GLN A 812 -37.38 -114.88 8.66
CA GLN A 812 -37.23 -115.77 9.82
C GLN A 812 -38.56 -116.08 10.54
N ALA A 813 -39.69 -115.61 10.03
CA ALA A 813 -40.99 -115.83 10.66
C ALA A 813 -41.60 -117.17 10.22
N ASP A 814 -41.82 -118.08 11.17
CA ASP A 814 -42.35 -119.43 10.92
C ASP A 814 -43.88 -119.51 10.74
N SER A 815 -44.60 -118.36 10.76
CA SER A 815 -46.06 -118.31 10.63
C SER A 815 -46.59 -117.00 10.03
N LEU A 816 -47.72 -117.10 9.30
CA LEU A 816 -48.38 -115.96 8.65
C LEU A 816 -48.90 -114.90 9.64
N ASP A 817 -49.26 -115.29 10.85
CA ASP A 817 -49.74 -114.35 11.87
C ASP A 817 -48.60 -113.49 12.43
N ARG A 818 -47.37 -114.03 12.49
CA ARG A 818 -46.19 -113.30 12.93
C ARG A 818 -45.68 -112.31 11.87
N ILE A 819 -45.84 -112.65 10.59
CA ILE A 819 -45.60 -111.72 9.48
C ILE A 819 -46.56 -110.53 9.53
N ARG A 820 -47.86 -110.77 9.83
CA ARG A 820 -48.84 -109.68 9.99
C ARG A 820 -48.53 -108.76 11.16
N ALA A 821 -48.02 -109.28 12.28
CA ALA A 821 -47.58 -108.47 13.42
C ALA A 821 -46.40 -107.56 13.04
N ILE A 822 -45.37 -108.10 12.39
CA ILE A 822 -44.20 -107.33 11.94
C ILE A 822 -44.61 -106.23 10.95
N LEU A 823 -45.50 -106.52 10.01
CA LEU A 823 -45.99 -105.53 9.04
C LEU A 823 -46.79 -104.40 9.69
N ASN A 824 -47.61 -104.71 10.71
CA ASN A 824 -48.37 -103.70 11.44
C ASN A 824 -47.46 -102.79 12.30
N ASP A 825 -46.39 -103.35 12.89
CA ASP A 825 -45.37 -102.60 13.64
C ASP A 825 -44.48 -101.73 12.72
N THR A 826 -44.45 -101.98 11.41
CA THR A 826 -43.68 -101.20 10.42
C THR A 826 -44.42 -100.01 9.80
N ASN A 827 -45.61 -99.64 10.30
CA ASN A 827 -46.30 -98.42 9.86
C ASN A 827 -45.58 -97.17 10.42
N LEU A 828 -44.43 -96.84 9.85
CA LEU A 828 -43.68 -95.64 10.17
C LEU A 828 -44.28 -94.46 9.40
N THR A 829 -44.81 -93.48 10.12
CA THR A 829 -45.32 -92.22 9.53
C THR A 829 -44.24 -91.12 9.48
N ASP A 830 -43.14 -91.27 10.23
CA ASP A 830 -42.04 -90.32 10.29
C ASP A 830 -40.68 -91.03 10.52
N ILE A 831 -39.63 -90.52 9.88
CA ILE A 831 -38.25 -91.06 9.89
C ILE A 831 -37.61 -90.93 11.28
N SER A 832 -38.03 -89.93 12.08
CA SER A 832 -37.59 -89.71 13.46
C SER A 832 -37.97 -90.84 14.43
N GLN A 833 -38.89 -91.72 14.03
CA GLN A 833 -39.38 -92.87 14.82
C GLN A 833 -38.55 -94.15 14.58
N LEU A 834 -37.54 -94.09 13.70
CA LEU A 834 -36.58 -95.16 13.52
C LEU A 834 -35.64 -95.22 14.75
N PRO A 835 -35.45 -96.40 15.37
CA PRO A 835 -34.49 -96.53 16.46
C PRO A 835 -33.09 -96.15 15.95
N GLU A 836 -32.36 -95.34 16.73
CA GLU A 836 -30.93 -95.13 16.47
C GLU A 836 -30.24 -96.50 16.51
N THR A 837 -29.59 -96.85 15.40
CA THR A 837 -28.80 -98.09 15.29
C THR A 837 -27.46 -97.96 16.00
#